data_AF-A0A933ZJP3-F1
#
_entry.id   AF-A0A933ZJP3-F1
#
_cell.length_a   1.000
_cell.length_b   1.000
_cell.length_c   1.000
_cell.angle_alpha   90.00
_cell.angle_beta   90.00
_cell.angle_gamma   90.00
#
_symmetry.space_group_name_H-M   'P 1'
#
loop_
_entity.id
_entity.type
_entity.pdbx_description
1 polymer ?
#
loop_
_entity_poly.entity_id
_entity_poly.type
_entity_poly.pdbx_seq_one_letter_code
_entity_poly.pdbx_strand_id
1 'polypeptide(L)'
;MKRTTWVWVSLVALGLGMNACGGGDSTTGVGPGNGGSGATAGASGGGGKAGNAGASGTAGKGGTAGTGGAAGTGGGTKVDADGDGYDQSSDCNDNDAKVHPGAQEVCNGIDDNCNAQIDEGVSNIYYVDQDGDTYGVDNPATNLTACTAPLGFSSKSGDCDDTNKAVNPGEAEICNGIDDNCNSQIDETGKTVWYIDADADGYGVDDAATNQLGCGAPPGYAGKAGDCNDADPSINPGTPEIAGNTVDENCDSVVEPCLIGLIECAGNVERHCDANGLWTAQVDCGAQICSTSYGCVNCLPGTATCNGATSHMCLPDGSGYLDTPCDPLMGSNCDQGMCTGPCAPQALGKSYIGCDYYPTVTMNSQLTNLSSHFAVAVSNTTTTAATVTVTQGATTVATVTVAPDSVQVVNLPWTALRTAAATTLTANGAYRLRSTQPVTVYQFNPLEYTTSGGSTFTNDASLLLPVTAWNVEYIVASRNNWLWNSYNLPGFYAVVASQDGTAVTLTPSPTGGSVRAGAGVPANGAATVTLNAGSVLQVLSQGAATFDLTGTRVTSNKPVEVISGHDCTFVPATVGYCDHLEEAMFPLSTLSKEYIVSAPSLPTQAQPKAAFTRVIATEAATALTYEPPNAAYPATIAAAGGYIELDNASAFRITADKKVLVVQYMKGQDAGGNSGDPAMALAVTTQQFRKDYLFHAPTNYEKNYVNVISPAGANVLLDNVAVGGFVAIGTTGYGVARVLLGNNVNGNHRLTTDQKAGITVYGYGQYTSYWYPGGLNLADL
;
A
#
# COMPACT_ATOMS: atom_id res chain seq x y z
N MET A 1 20.21 -41.72 21.64
CA MET A 1 19.34 -42.82 22.12
C MET A 1 17.88 -42.46 21.85
N LYS A 2 16.99 -43.47 21.77
CA LYS A 2 15.56 -43.46 21.40
C LYS A 2 14.81 -42.12 21.32
N ARG A 3 14.23 -41.84 20.14
CA ARG A 3 13.08 -40.94 19.94
C ARG A 3 11.81 -41.58 20.54
N THR A 4 10.85 -40.77 20.99
CA THR A 4 9.46 -41.21 21.18
C THR A 4 8.49 -40.11 20.75
N THR A 5 7.69 -40.41 19.73
CA THR A 5 6.59 -39.58 19.21
C THR A 5 5.33 -39.85 20.04
N TRP A 6 4.44 -38.86 20.21
CA TRP A 6 3.05 -39.12 20.59
C TRP A 6 2.08 -38.33 19.71
N VAL A 7 0.97 -38.99 19.39
CA VAL A 7 -0.02 -38.61 18.37
C VAL A 7 -1.34 -38.24 19.05
N TRP A 8 -2.09 -37.32 18.45
CA TRP A 8 -3.44 -36.96 18.87
C TRP A 8 -4.45 -38.10 18.63
N VAL A 9 -5.32 -38.37 19.60
CA VAL A 9 -6.55 -39.14 19.39
C VAL A 9 -7.70 -38.45 20.11
N SER A 10 -8.69 -38.00 19.35
CA SER A 10 -9.99 -37.58 19.87
C SER A 10 -10.85 -38.80 20.17
N LEU A 11 -11.65 -38.77 21.25
CA LEU A 11 -12.74 -39.72 21.42
C LEU A 11 -14.03 -39.01 21.87
N VAL A 12 -15.11 -39.29 21.15
CA VAL A 12 -16.48 -38.86 21.45
C VAL A 12 -17.09 -39.82 22.48
N ALA A 13 -17.90 -39.30 23.40
CA ALA A 13 -18.83 -40.10 24.19
C ALA A 13 -20.19 -39.40 24.28
N LEU A 14 -21.26 -40.08 23.85
CA LEU A 14 -22.64 -39.63 23.99
C LEU A 14 -23.13 -39.79 25.44
N GLY A 15 -24.06 -38.92 25.84
CA GLY A 15 -24.93 -39.10 27.02
C GLY A 15 -26.31 -38.52 26.77
N LEU A 16 -27.30 -39.38 26.50
CA LEU A 16 -28.69 -38.99 26.24
C LEU A 16 -29.44 -38.61 27.52
N GLY A 17 -30.41 -37.68 27.38
CA GLY A 17 -31.37 -37.32 28.43
C GLY A 17 -32.60 -36.62 27.83
N MET A 18 -33.60 -37.38 27.39
CA MET A 18 -34.82 -36.87 26.76
C MET A 18 -35.85 -36.44 27.82
N ASN A 19 -36.57 -35.32 27.59
CA ASN A 19 -38.04 -35.37 27.50
C ASN A 19 -38.64 -34.13 26.84
N ALA A 20 -39.81 -34.29 26.23
CA ALA A 20 -40.47 -33.30 25.36
C ALA A 20 -41.76 -32.73 25.97
N CYS A 21 -42.29 -31.63 25.39
CA CYS A 21 -43.68 -31.59 24.86
C CYS A 21 -44.07 -30.22 24.24
N GLY A 22 -44.74 -30.28 23.07
CA GLY A 22 -45.60 -29.21 22.51
C GLY A 22 -44.91 -28.17 21.60
N GLY A 23 -45.38 -27.87 20.38
CA GLY A 23 -46.43 -28.52 19.58
C GLY A 23 -47.22 -27.56 18.68
N GLY A 24 -47.05 -27.65 17.35
CA GLY A 24 -47.89 -27.02 16.30
C GLY A 24 -47.65 -25.51 16.05
N ASP A 25 -47.96 -24.97 14.87
CA ASP A 25 -48.17 -25.59 13.54
C ASP A 25 -47.92 -24.53 12.44
N SER A 26 -47.72 -24.99 11.21
CA SER A 26 -47.53 -24.23 9.98
C SER A 26 -48.85 -23.76 9.34
N THR A 27 -48.81 -22.75 8.46
CA THR A 27 -49.24 -22.87 7.03
C THR A 27 -49.21 -21.55 6.23
N THR A 28 -48.49 -21.60 5.11
CA THR A 28 -48.77 -21.01 3.77
C THR A 28 -49.48 -19.65 3.57
N GLY A 29 -48.79 -18.74 2.86
CA GLY A 29 -49.14 -18.47 1.45
C GLY A 29 -49.63 -17.07 1.01
N VAL A 30 -49.41 -16.79 -0.29
CA VAL A 30 -50.13 -15.86 -1.18
C VAL A 30 -49.76 -14.34 -1.15
N GLY A 31 -49.25 -13.82 -2.28
CA GLY A 31 -49.27 -12.38 -2.67
C GLY A 31 -50.46 -12.10 -3.63
N PRO A 32 -50.43 -11.12 -4.57
CA PRO A 32 -49.44 -10.08 -4.87
C PRO A 32 -50.05 -8.66 -5.15
N GLY A 33 -49.19 -7.66 -5.45
CA GLY A 33 -49.54 -6.47 -6.25
C GLY A 33 -50.39 -5.37 -5.59
N ASN A 34 -50.62 -4.19 -6.21
CA ASN A 34 -49.99 -3.54 -7.37
C ASN A 34 -50.39 -2.03 -7.42
N GLY A 35 -49.74 -1.22 -8.27
CA GLY A 35 -50.09 0.18 -8.62
C GLY A 35 -49.06 1.20 -8.09
N GLY A 36 -48.32 1.96 -8.90
CA GLY A 36 -48.60 2.50 -10.25
C GLY A 36 -49.05 3.96 -10.10
N SER A 37 -48.66 4.97 -10.88
CA SER A 37 -48.03 5.14 -12.21
C SER A 37 -47.56 6.63 -12.32
N GLY A 38 -46.81 7.17 -13.27
CA GLY A 38 -46.13 6.81 -14.53
C GLY A 38 -45.22 8.02 -14.91
N ALA A 39 -44.16 7.97 -15.72
CA ALA A 39 -43.92 7.36 -17.04
C ALA A 39 -44.52 8.13 -18.24
N THR A 40 -43.67 8.83 -19.02
CA THR A 40 -43.54 8.91 -20.50
C THR A 40 -42.41 9.92 -20.82
N ALA A 41 -41.33 9.68 -21.56
CA ALA A 41 -41.04 8.95 -22.82
C ALA A 41 -41.05 9.85 -24.09
N GLY A 42 -40.02 9.70 -24.94
CA GLY A 42 -39.88 10.32 -26.27
C GLY A 42 -38.69 9.74 -27.05
N ALA A 43 -38.87 9.43 -28.34
CA ALA A 43 -37.87 8.88 -29.30
C ALA A 43 -37.49 9.95 -30.37
N SER A 44 -36.74 9.74 -31.47
CA SER A 44 -36.17 8.59 -32.23
C SER A 44 -35.01 9.14 -33.12
N GLY A 45 -34.19 8.40 -33.89
CA GLY A 45 -34.03 6.96 -34.19
C GLY A 45 -33.45 6.76 -35.62
N GLY A 46 -32.57 5.77 -35.83
CA GLY A 46 -31.83 5.55 -37.10
C GLY A 46 -30.52 6.37 -37.22
N GLY A 47 -29.48 5.98 -37.95
CA GLY A 47 -29.24 4.80 -38.81
C GLY A 47 -28.28 5.16 -39.95
N GLY A 48 -27.12 4.51 -40.10
CA GLY A 48 -26.14 4.86 -41.14
C GLY A 48 -24.87 4.00 -41.13
N LYS A 49 -24.61 3.31 -42.26
CA LYS A 49 -23.62 2.23 -42.44
C LYS A 49 -22.14 2.61 -42.29
N ALA A 50 -21.33 1.58 -42.08
CA ALA A 50 -19.88 1.56 -42.26
C ALA A 50 -19.44 1.71 -43.73
N GLY A 51 -18.17 2.08 -43.93
CA GLY A 51 -17.44 2.00 -45.20
C GLY A 51 -15.94 1.84 -44.94
N ASN A 52 -15.37 0.72 -45.38
CA ASN A 52 -13.98 0.32 -45.11
C ASN A 52 -13.11 0.44 -46.38
N ALA A 53 -11.82 0.76 -46.19
CA ALA A 53 -10.69 0.58 -47.12
C ALA A 53 -10.74 1.20 -48.55
N GLY A 54 -9.58 1.31 -49.19
CA GLY A 54 -9.51 1.30 -50.67
C GLY A 54 -8.69 2.38 -51.38
N ALA A 55 -7.37 2.22 -51.34
CA ALA A 55 -6.32 2.72 -52.24
C ALA A 55 -6.63 3.27 -53.67
N SER A 56 -5.81 4.26 -54.07
CA SER A 56 -5.10 4.39 -55.37
C SER A 56 -5.81 4.80 -56.69
N GLY A 57 -5.09 5.54 -57.55
CA GLY A 57 -5.29 5.63 -59.02
C GLY A 57 -6.05 6.85 -59.57
N THR A 58 -5.42 8.01 -59.83
CA THR A 58 -4.80 8.46 -61.11
C THR A 58 -5.71 8.90 -62.28
N ALA A 59 -5.67 10.23 -62.56
CA ALA A 59 -5.60 10.93 -63.87
C ALA A 59 -6.70 10.81 -64.96
N GLY A 60 -7.10 11.96 -65.56
CA GLY A 60 -7.79 12.00 -66.87
C GLY A 60 -8.41 13.35 -67.28
N LYS A 61 -7.84 14.05 -68.28
CA LYS A 61 -8.17 15.42 -68.75
C LYS A 61 -9.47 15.59 -69.57
N GLY A 62 -9.97 16.84 -69.61
CA GLY A 62 -10.62 17.48 -70.78
C GLY A 62 -12.10 17.86 -70.61
N GLY A 63 -12.64 18.99 -71.09
CA GLY A 63 -12.05 20.18 -71.75
C GLY A 63 -12.69 20.51 -73.11
N THR A 64 -13.58 21.51 -73.19
CA THR A 64 -14.18 22.03 -74.45
C THR A 64 -14.50 23.53 -74.37
N ALA A 65 -14.45 24.25 -75.50
CA ALA A 65 -14.64 25.70 -75.57
C ALA A 65 -15.32 26.18 -76.88
N GLY A 66 -16.13 27.25 -76.80
CA GLY A 66 -16.62 28.06 -77.93
C GLY A 66 -17.75 27.43 -78.78
N THR A 67 -18.62 28.17 -79.49
CA THR A 67 -18.88 29.62 -79.66
C THR A 67 -20.37 29.80 -80.08
N GLY A 68 -20.95 31.02 -80.05
CA GLY A 68 -22.39 31.25 -80.32
C GLY A 68 -22.74 32.25 -81.44
N GLY A 69 -24.05 32.46 -81.72
CA GLY A 69 -24.57 33.52 -82.62
C GLY A 69 -26.02 33.32 -83.13
N ALA A 70 -26.89 34.33 -82.96
CA ALA A 70 -28.36 34.40 -83.17
C ALA A 70 -28.88 34.30 -84.64
N ALA A 71 -30.17 34.37 -85.04
CA ALA A 71 -31.45 34.86 -84.43
C ALA A 71 -32.74 34.39 -85.20
N GLY A 72 -33.98 34.55 -84.65
CA GLY A 72 -35.21 34.81 -85.46
C GLY A 72 -36.58 34.08 -85.19
N THR A 73 -37.45 34.64 -84.32
CA THR A 73 -38.96 34.68 -84.29
C THR A 73 -39.92 33.52 -84.72
N GLY A 74 -40.83 33.11 -83.82
CA GLY A 74 -42.30 33.02 -84.08
C GLY A 74 -43.06 31.67 -83.89
N GLY A 75 -44.16 31.67 -83.10
CA GLY A 75 -45.19 30.60 -83.08
C GLY A 75 -45.45 29.95 -81.71
N GLY A 76 -46.72 29.62 -81.39
CA GLY A 76 -47.10 28.88 -80.18
C GLY A 76 -48.01 27.70 -80.53
N THR A 77 -47.66 26.50 -80.07
CA THR A 77 -48.26 25.21 -80.47
C THR A 77 -49.03 24.57 -79.33
N LYS A 78 -50.09 23.82 -79.68
CA LYS A 78 -50.59 22.74 -78.81
C LYS A 78 -49.47 21.75 -78.53
N VAL A 79 -49.48 21.13 -77.36
CA VAL A 79 -48.48 20.16 -76.93
C VAL A 79 -49.22 18.86 -76.66
N ASP A 80 -48.88 17.85 -77.46
CA ASP A 80 -48.89 16.43 -77.13
C ASP A 80 -47.68 16.24 -76.20
N ALA A 81 -47.89 15.86 -74.94
CA ALA A 81 -46.85 15.97 -73.90
C ALA A 81 -46.05 14.68 -73.65
N ASP A 82 -46.57 13.51 -74.04
CA ASP A 82 -45.87 12.22 -73.96
C ASP A 82 -45.42 11.68 -75.33
N GLY A 83 -45.97 12.20 -76.43
CA GLY A 83 -45.52 11.98 -77.80
C GLY A 83 -46.24 10.87 -78.56
N ASP A 84 -47.43 10.45 -78.14
CA ASP A 84 -48.17 9.34 -78.73
C ASP A 84 -48.94 9.70 -80.02
N GLY A 85 -49.14 11.00 -80.28
CA GLY A 85 -49.83 11.54 -81.45
C GLY A 85 -51.26 12.06 -81.20
N TYR A 86 -51.80 11.92 -79.99
CA TYR A 86 -53.00 12.60 -79.51
C TYR A 86 -52.62 13.86 -78.72
N ASP A 87 -53.57 14.79 -78.55
CA ASP A 87 -53.39 15.93 -77.66
C ASP A 87 -54.48 15.95 -76.57
N GLN A 88 -54.24 16.71 -75.49
CA GLN A 88 -55.12 16.97 -74.33
C GLN A 88 -56.59 17.38 -74.62
N SER A 89 -57.03 17.46 -75.88
CA SER A 89 -58.44 17.59 -76.25
C SER A 89 -59.11 16.29 -76.73
N SER A 90 -58.33 15.21 -76.88
CA SER A 90 -58.77 13.88 -77.30
C SER A 90 -58.25 12.76 -76.40
N ASP A 91 -57.11 12.95 -75.76
CA ASP A 91 -56.56 12.02 -74.80
C ASP A 91 -57.20 12.21 -73.41
N CYS A 92 -57.57 11.10 -72.75
CA CYS A 92 -58.03 11.09 -71.36
C CYS A 92 -56.88 11.19 -70.33
N ASN A 93 -55.62 10.92 -70.72
CA ASN A 93 -54.42 11.20 -69.93
C ASN A 93 -53.17 11.50 -70.79
N ASP A 94 -53.13 12.73 -71.34
CA ASP A 94 -52.05 13.37 -72.16
C ASP A 94 -50.65 13.46 -71.50
N ASN A 95 -50.32 12.57 -70.55
CA ASN A 95 -49.00 12.41 -69.93
C ASN A 95 -48.59 10.93 -69.80
N ASP A 96 -49.38 9.98 -70.30
CA ASP A 96 -49.03 8.56 -70.40
C ASP A 96 -49.44 8.00 -71.77
N ALA A 97 -48.48 7.90 -72.69
CA ALA A 97 -48.56 7.41 -74.07
C ALA A 97 -49.06 5.95 -74.25
N LYS A 98 -49.68 5.36 -73.23
CA LYS A 98 -50.38 4.08 -73.25
C LYS A 98 -51.88 4.21 -72.98
N VAL A 99 -52.30 5.32 -72.38
CA VAL A 99 -53.70 5.62 -72.08
C VAL A 99 -54.14 6.62 -73.14
N HIS A 100 -54.77 6.15 -74.21
CA HIS A 100 -55.16 6.99 -75.34
C HIS A 100 -56.33 6.38 -76.12
N PRO A 101 -57.08 7.15 -76.92
CA PRO A 101 -58.19 6.63 -77.72
C PRO A 101 -57.80 5.41 -78.57
N GLY A 102 -58.38 4.24 -78.25
CA GLY A 102 -58.11 2.99 -78.96
C GLY A 102 -56.80 2.28 -78.61
N ALA A 103 -56.21 2.54 -77.43
CA ALA A 103 -55.23 1.66 -76.83
C ALA A 103 -55.79 0.24 -76.57
N GLN A 104 -54.96 -0.67 -76.04
CA GLN A 104 -55.41 -2.01 -75.63
C GLN A 104 -55.49 -2.07 -74.10
N GLU A 105 -56.67 -2.38 -73.57
CA GLU A 105 -56.89 -2.62 -72.14
C GLU A 105 -55.90 -3.64 -71.56
N VAL A 106 -55.46 -3.37 -70.33
CA VAL A 106 -54.67 -4.27 -69.48
C VAL A 106 -55.22 -4.19 -68.07
N CYS A 107 -55.56 -5.31 -67.42
CA CYS A 107 -56.14 -5.37 -66.06
C CYS A 107 -55.34 -4.52 -65.02
N ASN A 108 -55.63 -3.23 -64.92
CA ASN A 108 -54.88 -2.23 -64.18
C ASN A 108 -55.80 -1.24 -63.44
N GLY A 109 -57.11 -1.24 -63.76
CA GLY A 109 -58.13 -0.38 -63.14
C GLY A 109 -58.28 1.00 -63.78
N ILE A 110 -57.68 1.22 -64.95
CA ILE A 110 -57.76 2.43 -65.80
C ILE A 110 -58.51 2.06 -67.08
N ASP A 111 -59.20 3.03 -67.66
CA ASP A 111 -59.75 2.99 -69.02
C ASP A 111 -58.60 3.33 -69.97
N ASP A 112 -57.75 2.34 -70.30
CA ASP A 112 -56.55 2.57 -71.13
C ASP A 112 -56.95 3.13 -72.51
N ASN A 113 -58.08 2.67 -73.08
CA ASN A 113 -58.50 3.05 -74.42
C ASN A 113 -59.44 4.28 -74.51
N CYS A 114 -59.68 4.95 -73.39
CA CYS A 114 -60.52 6.15 -73.23
C CYS A 114 -61.97 6.01 -73.74
N ASN A 115 -62.60 4.83 -73.62
CA ASN A 115 -63.98 4.58 -74.09
C ASN A 115 -65.07 4.65 -72.99
N ALA A 116 -64.66 4.92 -71.75
CA ALA A 116 -65.44 4.91 -70.51
C ALA A 116 -65.84 3.52 -69.98
N GLN A 117 -65.12 2.47 -70.36
CA GLN A 117 -65.09 1.15 -69.71
C GLN A 117 -63.69 0.92 -69.13
N ILE A 118 -63.57 0.04 -68.13
CA ILE A 118 -62.29 -0.23 -67.44
C ILE A 118 -62.05 -1.72 -67.53
N ASP A 119 -60.86 -2.11 -67.99
CA ASP A 119 -60.37 -3.48 -68.09
C ASP A 119 -61.27 -4.43 -68.93
N GLU A 120 -62.00 -3.95 -69.96
CA GLU A 120 -62.87 -4.84 -70.73
C GLU A 120 -62.11 -5.82 -71.65
N GLY A 121 -62.57 -7.07 -71.66
CA GLY A 121 -62.01 -8.12 -72.54
C GLY A 121 -60.71 -8.75 -72.05
N VAL A 122 -60.16 -8.31 -70.91
CA VAL A 122 -58.95 -8.88 -70.28
C VAL A 122 -59.26 -9.66 -69.00
N SER A 123 -58.45 -10.68 -68.70
CA SER A 123 -58.53 -11.47 -67.45
C SER A 123 -57.29 -12.36 -67.26
N ASN A 124 -56.93 -12.61 -66.00
CA ASN A 124 -55.86 -13.51 -65.56
C ASN A 124 -56.46 -14.81 -64.98
N ILE A 125 -55.65 -15.87 -64.87
CA ILE A 125 -56.01 -17.12 -64.17
C ILE A 125 -55.35 -17.11 -62.79
N TYR A 126 -56.09 -17.53 -61.77
CA TYR A 126 -55.63 -17.71 -60.41
C TYR A 126 -55.89 -19.15 -59.91
N TYR A 127 -54.97 -19.66 -59.10
CA TYR A 127 -54.90 -21.03 -58.56
C TYR A 127 -55.29 -21.02 -57.08
N VAL A 128 -55.86 -22.10 -56.54
CA VAL A 128 -56.21 -22.15 -55.11
C VAL A 128 -54.91 -22.16 -54.28
N ASP A 129 -54.86 -21.32 -53.25
CA ASP A 129 -53.76 -21.16 -52.30
C ASP A 129 -54.37 -21.29 -50.90
N GLN A 130 -54.32 -22.50 -50.33
CA GLN A 130 -55.02 -22.86 -49.10
C GLN A 130 -54.18 -22.64 -47.83
N ASP A 131 -52.84 -22.68 -47.90
CA ASP A 131 -51.96 -22.39 -46.75
C ASP A 131 -51.35 -20.97 -46.73
N GLY A 132 -51.49 -20.23 -47.83
CA GLY A 132 -51.12 -18.82 -47.97
C GLY A 132 -49.65 -18.59 -48.32
N ASP A 133 -48.95 -19.52 -48.99
CA ASP A 133 -47.52 -19.39 -49.36
C ASP A 133 -47.23 -18.62 -50.65
N THR A 134 -48.27 -18.23 -51.40
CA THR A 134 -48.20 -17.55 -52.71
C THR A 134 -47.86 -18.42 -53.91
N TYR A 135 -47.81 -19.75 -53.76
CA TYR A 135 -48.07 -20.70 -54.84
C TYR A 135 -49.48 -21.25 -54.66
N GLY A 136 -49.89 -22.12 -55.57
CA GLY A 136 -51.21 -22.71 -55.53
C GLY A 136 -51.30 -23.91 -56.47
N VAL A 137 -52.24 -24.80 -56.17
CA VAL A 137 -52.43 -26.03 -56.92
C VAL A 137 -53.03 -25.74 -58.30
N ASP A 138 -52.34 -26.15 -59.37
CA ASP A 138 -52.89 -26.06 -60.73
C ASP A 138 -53.92 -27.16 -60.98
N ASN A 139 -55.19 -26.82 -60.76
CA ASN A 139 -56.30 -27.72 -60.99
C ASN A 139 -57.39 -27.01 -61.82
N PRO A 140 -57.54 -27.36 -63.11
CA PRO A 140 -58.53 -26.76 -64.00
C PRO A 140 -59.99 -26.83 -63.54
N ALA A 141 -60.32 -27.65 -62.53
CA ALA A 141 -61.66 -27.71 -61.93
C ALA A 141 -61.89 -26.62 -60.85
N THR A 142 -60.84 -26.00 -60.34
CA THR A 142 -60.89 -24.98 -59.27
C THR A 142 -60.26 -23.64 -59.65
N ASN A 143 -59.39 -23.58 -60.66
CA ASN A 143 -58.79 -22.35 -61.17
C ASN A 143 -59.86 -21.32 -61.57
N LEU A 144 -59.63 -20.04 -61.23
CA LEU A 144 -60.61 -18.96 -61.41
C LEU A 144 -60.04 -17.84 -62.29
N THR A 145 -60.83 -17.40 -63.27
CA THR A 145 -60.48 -16.32 -64.20
C THR A 145 -61.07 -14.98 -63.75
N ALA A 146 -60.22 -13.99 -63.49
CA ALA A 146 -60.58 -12.64 -63.04
C ALA A 146 -59.48 -11.61 -63.39
N CYS A 147 -59.74 -10.30 -63.36
CA CYS A 147 -58.65 -9.31 -63.53
C CYS A 147 -57.75 -9.19 -62.28
N THR A 148 -58.31 -9.37 -61.09
CA THR A 148 -57.59 -9.27 -59.80
C THR A 148 -57.77 -10.54 -58.97
N ALA A 149 -56.76 -10.84 -58.14
CA ALA A 149 -56.69 -12.08 -57.36
C ALA A 149 -57.83 -12.18 -56.33
N PRO A 150 -58.69 -13.22 -56.40
CA PRO A 150 -59.67 -13.49 -55.36
C PRO A 150 -59.00 -13.93 -54.05
N LEU A 151 -59.64 -13.69 -52.90
CA LEU A 151 -59.10 -14.12 -51.60
C LEU A 151 -59.05 -15.66 -51.52
N GLY A 152 -57.89 -16.20 -51.16
CA GLY A 152 -57.62 -17.65 -51.16
C GLY A 152 -57.11 -18.22 -52.49
N PHE A 153 -56.59 -17.34 -53.37
CA PHE A 153 -56.00 -17.75 -54.64
C PHE A 153 -54.68 -17.00 -54.93
N SER A 154 -53.71 -17.70 -55.52
CA SER A 154 -52.44 -17.16 -56.00
C SER A 154 -52.43 -16.97 -57.53
N SER A 155 -51.58 -16.06 -58.02
CA SER A 155 -51.23 -15.93 -59.44
C SER A 155 -50.12 -16.89 -59.91
N LYS A 156 -49.47 -17.61 -59.00
CA LYS A 156 -48.46 -18.63 -59.32
C LYS A 156 -49.04 -20.04 -59.14
N SER A 157 -48.73 -20.91 -60.07
CA SER A 157 -49.02 -22.34 -60.04
C SER A 157 -47.80 -23.15 -59.62
N GLY A 158 -48.02 -24.41 -59.25
CA GLY A 158 -46.97 -25.44 -59.17
C GLY A 158 -46.73 -26.00 -57.77
N ASP A 159 -47.58 -25.63 -56.82
CA ASP A 159 -47.61 -26.24 -55.50
C ASP A 159 -47.98 -27.73 -55.59
N CYS A 160 -47.20 -28.58 -54.91
CA CYS A 160 -47.39 -30.02 -54.85
C CYS A 160 -48.01 -30.52 -53.51
N ASP A 161 -48.09 -29.67 -52.47
CA ASP A 161 -48.85 -29.90 -51.24
C ASP A 161 -49.39 -28.56 -50.69
N ASP A 162 -50.49 -28.07 -51.30
CA ASP A 162 -51.31 -26.88 -50.97
C ASP A 162 -51.95 -26.92 -49.54
N THR A 163 -51.37 -27.73 -48.64
CA THR A 163 -51.66 -27.76 -47.21
C THR A 163 -50.43 -27.50 -46.33
N ASN A 164 -49.24 -27.38 -46.93
CA ASN A 164 -47.96 -27.26 -46.24
C ASN A 164 -47.03 -26.22 -46.88
N LYS A 165 -47.07 -25.02 -46.29
CA LYS A 165 -46.28 -23.80 -46.59
C LYS A 165 -44.75 -23.95 -46.82
N ALA A 166 -44.18 -25.11 -46.51
CA ALA A 166 -42.77 -25.42 -46.67
C ALA A 166 -42.49 -26.32 -47.89
N VAL A 167 -43.51 -26.61 -48.70
CA VAL A 167 -43.44 -27.51 -49.87
C VAL A 167 -43.99 -26.78 -51.09
N ASN A 168 -43.15 -25.95 -51.74
CA ASN A 168 -43.53 -25.18 -52.93
C ASN A 168 -42.32 -24.85 -53.82
N PRO A 169 -42.53 -24.49 -55.10
CA PRO A 169 -41.44 -24.15 -56.05
C PRO A 169 -40.50 -22.99 -55.68
N GLY A 170 -40.71 -22.31 -54.55
CA GLY A 170 -39.84 -21.27 -54.01
C GLY A 170 -38.94 -21.71 -52.86
N GLU A 171 -39.16 -22.89 -52.26
CA GLU A 171 -38.39 -23.37 -51.11
C GLU A 171 -37.08 -24.05 -51.52
N ALA A 172 -36.25 -24.36 -50.52
CA ALA A 172 -34.95 -25.01 -50.70
C ALA A 172 -34.92 -26.37 -49.99
N GLU A 173 -34.47 -27.41 -50.70
CA GLU A 173 -34.36 -28.78 -50.15
C GLU A 173 -33.65 -28.83 -48.82
N ILE A 174 -34.25 -29.53 -47.87
CA ILE A 174 -33.61 -29.99 -46.65
C ILE A 174 -33.69 -31.52 -46.58
N CYS A 175 -32.62 -32.18 -46.13
CA CYS A 175 -32.57 -33.65 -45.99
C CYS A 175 -33.67 -34.20 -45.06
N ASN A 176 -34.89 -34.39 -45.57
CA ASN A 176 -36.09 -34.75 -44.82
C ASN A 176 -36.91 -35.87 -45.53
N GLY A 177 -36.60 -36.20 -46.78
CA GLY A 177 -37.30 -37.21 -47.59
C GLY A 177 -38.56 -36.75 -48.32
N ILE A 178 -38.78 -35.43 -48.42
CA ILE A 178 -39.84 -34.73 -49.16
C ILE A 178 -39.18 -33.98 -50.33
N ASP A 179 -39.95 -33.72 -51.39
CA ASP A 179 -39.58 -32.83 -52.50
C ASP A 179 -40.03 -31.40 -52.10
N ASP A 180 -39.25 -30.74 -51.23
CA ASP A 180 -39.64 -29.45 -50.63
C ASP A 180 -39.82 -28.36 -51.71
N ASN A 181 -39.08 -28.44 -52.81
CA ASN A 181 -39.16 -27.46 -53.91
C ASN A 181 -40.04 -27.90 -55.11
N CYS A 182 -40.77 -29.01 -54.98
CA CYS A 182 -41.67 -29.55 -56.02
C CYS A 182 -41.03 -29.78 -57.41
N ASN A 183 -39.72 -30.04 -57.52
CA ASN A 183 -39.04 -30.28 -58.81
C ASN A 183 -39.03 -31.76 -59.26
N SER A 184 -39.63 -32.67 -58.48
CA SER A 184 -39.60 -34.12 -58.64
C SER A 184 -38.25 -34.79 -58.33
N GLN A 185 -37.42 -34.14 -57.52
CA GLN A 185 -36.26 -34.74 -56.85
C GLN A 185 -36.49 -34.69 -55.33
N ILE A 186 -35.71 -35.46 -54.57
CA ILE A 186 -35.82 -35.52 -53.11
C ILE A 186 -34.40 -35.42 -52.57
N ASP A 187 -34.17 -34.48 -51.66
CA ASP A 187 -32.90 -34.25 -50.97
C ASP A 187 -31.70 -34.05 -51.95
N GLU A 188 -31.84 -33.37 -53.10
CA GLU A 188 -30.70 -33.18 -54.03
C GLU A 188 -29.64 -32.19 -53.50
N THR A 189 -29.99 -31.30 -52.56
CA THR A 189 -29.04 -30.45 -51.83
C THR A 189 -29.09 -30.68 -50.31
N GLY A 190 -28.35 -29.91 -49.50
CA GLY A 190 -28.39 -30.00 -48.03
C GLY A 190 -27.56 -31.11 -47.35
N LYS A 191 -26.79 -31.91 -48.10
CA LYS A 191 -25.97 -33.02 -47.55
C LYS A 191 -24.69 -32.54 -46.84
N THR A 192 -24.31 -33.22 -45.77
CA THR A 192 -23.09 -32.96 -44.98
C THR A 192 -21.92 -33.82 -45.46
N VAL A 193 -20.68 -33.29 -45.40
CA VAL A 193 -19.46 -34.06 -45.63
C VAL A 193 -19.03 -34.73 -44.33
N TRP A 194 -18.69 -36.01 -44.44
CA TRP A 194 -18.28 -36.88 -43.34
C TRP A 194 -16.85 -37.35 -43.58
N TYR A 195 -16.02 -37.31 -42.54
CA TYR A 195 -14.59 -37.61 -42.52
C TYR A 195 -14.35 -38.97 -41.88
N ILE A 196 -13.37 -39.76 -42.33
CA ILE A 196 -13.09 -41.06 -41.69
C ILE A 196 -12.61 -40.85 -40.25
N ASP A 197 -13.17 -41.63 -39.33
CA ASP A 197 -12.95 -41.57 -37.87
C ASP A 197 -12.74 -43.01 -37.38
N ALA A 198 -11.47 -43.41 -37.28
CA ALA A 198 -11.06 -44.79 -37.07
C ALA A 198 -10.75 -45.13 -35.60
N ASP A 199 -10.55 -44.14 -34.73
CA ASP A 199 -10.41 -44.33 -33.27
C ASP A 199 -11.65 -43.91 -32.44
N ALA A 200 -12.63 -43.27 -33.07
CA ALA A 200 -13.94 -42.87 -32.53
C ALA A 200 -13.92 -41.71 -31.52
N ASP A 201 -13.03 -40.72 -31.69
CA ASP A 201 -13.02 -39.49 -30.88
C ASP A 201 -14.01 -38.39 -31.36
N GLY A 202 -14.49 -38.50 -32.61
CA GLY A 202 -15.44 -37.56 -33.22
C GLY A 202 -14.83 -36.41 -34.02
N TYR A 203 -13.52 -36.44 -34.27
CA TYR A 203 -12.84 -35.81 -35.39
C TYR A 203 -12.48 -36.88 -36.44
N GLY A 204 -11.97 -36.45 -37.60
CA GLY A 204 -11.60 -37.36 -38.66
C GLY A 204 -10.71 -36.71 -39.71
N VAL A 205 -10.06 -37.56 -40.52
CA VAL A 205 -9.09 -37.12 -41.53
C VAL A 205 -9.78 -36.44 -42.70
N ASP A 206 -9.33 -35.23 -43.05
CA ASP A 206 -9.78 -34.56 -44.29
C ASP A 206 -9.02 -35.10 -45.52
N ASP A 207 -9.44 -36.27 -45.99
CA ASP A 207 -9.00 -36.83 -47.27
C ASP A 207 -10.16 -36.89 -48.27
N ALA A 208 -10.10 -36.01 -49.28
CA ALA A 208 -11.06 -35.97 -50.38
C ALA A 208 -11.25 -37.30 -51.15
N ALA A 209 -10.33 -38.27 -51.01
CA ALA A 209 -10.49 -39.62 -51.55
C ALA A 209 -11.36 -40.57 -50.69
N THR A 210 -11.58 -40.25 -49.41
CA THR A 210 -12.33 -41.08 -48.46
C THR A 210 -13.58 -40.39 -47.88
N ASN A 211 -13.64 -39.06 -47.91
CA ASN A 211 -14.77 -38.24 -47.46
C ASN A 211 -16.09 -38.66 -48.15
N GLN A 212 -17.18 -38.78 -47.37
CA GLN A 212 -18.50 -39.17 -47.86
C GLN A 212 -19.52 -38.02 -47.74
N LEU A 213 -20.43 -37.90 -48.70
CA LEU A 213 -21.50 -36.90 -48.69
C LEU A 213 -22.84 -37.56 -48.37
N GLY A 214 -23.51 -37.15 -47.30
CA GLY A 214 -24.77 -37.76 -46.88
C GLY A 214 -25.55 -36.96 -45.82
N CYS A 215 -26.83 -37.26 -45.68
CA CYS A 215 -27.74 -36.64 -44.70
C CYS A 215 -27.50 -37.09 -43.24
N GLY A 216 -26.66 -38.11 -43.01
CA GLY A 216 -26.32 -38.61 -41.69
C GLY A 216 -25.03 -39.43 -41.71
N ALA A 217 -24.40 -39.57 -40.53
CA ALA A 217 -23.08 -40.18 -40.38
C ALA A 217 -23.03 -41.63 -40.89
N PRO A 218 -22.16 -41.95 -41.86
CA PRO A 218 -21.77 -43.33 -42.14
C PRO A 218 -21.09 -43.96 -40.90
N PRO A 219 -21.19 -45.28 -40.69
CA PRO A 219 -20.45 -45.94 -39.60
C PRO A 219 -18.93 -45.79 -39.77
N GLY A 220 -18.23 -45.31 -38.75
CA GLY A 220 -16.78 -45.03 -38.78
C GLY A 220 -16.41 -43.69 -39.42
N TYR A 221 -17.30 -42.69 -39.32
CA TYR A 221 -17.08 -41.36 -39.85
C TYR A 221 -17.58 -40.26 -38.89
N ALA A 222 -16.79 -39.19 -38.76
CA ALA A 222 -17.07 -37.99 -37.98
C ALA A 222 -17.61 -36.82 -38.82
N GLY A 223 -18.30 -35.89 -38.15
CA GLY A 223 -18.80 -34.64 -38.76
C GLY A 223 -17.84 -33.45 -38.61
N LYS A 224 -16.65 -33.66 -38.04
CA LYS A 224 -15.59 -32.66 -37.91
C LYS A 224 -14.32 -33.16 -38.61
N ALA A 225 -13.62 -32.26 -39.27
CA ALA A 225 -12.36 -32.54 -39.94
C ALA A 225 -11.16 -32.12 -39.07
N GLY A 226 -9.97 -32.52 -39.48
CA GLY A 226 -8.70 -31.96 -38.99
C GLY A 226 -7.93 -32.86 -38.03
N ASP A 227 -8.32 -34.11 -37.89
CA ASP A 227 -7.53 -35.11 -37.17
C ASP A 227 -6.17 -35.33 -37.90
N CYS A 228 -5.08 -35.24 -37.14
CA CYS A 228 -3.71 -35.46 -37.59
C CYS A 228 -3.15 -36.84 -37.23
N ASN A 229 -3.83 -37.63 -36.40
CA ASN A 229 -3.51 -39.03 -36.10
C ASN A 229 -4.75 -39.86 -35.68
N ASP A 230 -5.57 -40.20 -36.67
CA ASP A 230 -6.78 -41.07 -36.72
C ASP A 230 -6.60 -42.52 -36.22
N ALA A 231 -5.64 -42.74 -35.34
CA ALA A 231 -5.36 -44.00 -34.65
C ALA A 231 -5.05 -43.79 -33.15
N ASP A 232 -5.12 -42.56 -32.64
CA ASP A 232 -4.91 -42.20 -31.25
C ASP A 232 -5.90 -41.10 -30.80
N PRO A 233 -6.96 -41.45 -30.04
CA PRO A 233 -8.06 -40.54 -29.67
C PRO A 233 -7.65 -39.49 -28.62
N SER A 234 -6.34 -39.29 -28.44
CA SER A 234 -5.74 -38.21 -27.65
C SER A 234 -5.04 -37.14 -28.51
N ILE A 235 -5.13 -37.23 -29.84
CA ILE A 235 -4.45 -36.35 -30.80
C ILE A 235 -5.47 -35.84 -31.84
N ASN A 236 -6.22 -34.79 -31.49
CA ASN A 236 -7.24 -34.17 -32.35
C ASN A 236 -7.41 -32.65 -32.07
N PRO A 237 -8.08 -31.88 -32.95
CA PRO A 237 -8.36 -30.46 -32.73
C PRO A 237 -9.21 -30.07 -31.50
N GLY A 238 -9.59 -31.03 -30.66
CA GLY A 238 -10.27 -30.82 -29.38
C GLY A 238 -9.39 -31.09 -28.15
N THR A 239 -8.21 -31.70 -28.28
CA THR A 239 -7.34 -32.07 -27.15
C THR A 239 -6.37 -30.95 -26.72
N PRO A 240 -6.15 -30.73 -25.42
CA PRO A 240 -5.12 -29.80 -24.93
C PRO A 240 -3.71 -30.40 -24.94
N GLU A 241 -2.72 -29.58 -25.32
CA GLU A 241 -1.28 -29.89 -25.32
C GLU A 241 -0.72 -30.46 -23.99
N ILE A 242 0.19 -31.42 -24.09
CA ILE A 242 0.91 -32.05 -22.97
C ILE A 242 2.34 -31.50 -22.88
N ALA A 243 2.50 -30.47 -22.05
CA ALA A 243 3.76 -29.75 -21.87
C ALA A 243 5.00 -30.66 -21.65
N GLY A 244 6.00 -30.51 -22.53
CA GLY A 244 7.32 -31.14 -22.39
C GLY A 244 7.52 -32.46 -23.16
N ASN A 245 6.58 -32.84 -24.03
CA ASN A 245 6.81 -33.89 -25.04
C ASN A 245 7.19 -33.26 -26.40
N THR A 246 7.05 -34.02 -27.50
CA THR A 246 7.28 -33.54 -28.88
C THR A 246 6.15 -33.98 -29.82
N VAL A 247 4.95 -34.14 -29.27
CA VAL A 247 3.72 -34.46 -29.99
C VAL A 247 2.92 -33.16 -30.10
N ASP A 248 2.13 -33.04 -31.16
CA ASP A 248 1.17 -31.96 -31.38
C ASP A 248 -0.20 -32.60 -31.09
N GLU A 249 -0.71 -32.44 -29.87
CA GLU A 249 -1.97 -33.09 -29.44
C GLU A 249 -3.21 -32.35 -29.97
N ASN A 250 -3.08 -31.08 -30.37
CA ASN A 250 -4.18 -30.25 -30.83
C ASN A 250 -4.24 -30.09 -32.37
N CYS A 251 -3.28 -30.65 -33.10
CA CYS A 251 -3.18 -30.64 -34.56
C CYS A 251 -3.09 -29.23 -35.21
N ASP A 252 -2.67 -28.18 -34.48
CA ASP A 252 -2.47 -26.83 -35.04
C ASP A 252 -1.10 -26.64 -35.73
N SER A 253 -0.27 -27.68 -35.76
CA SER A 253 1.11 -27.67 -36.26
C SER A 253 2.08 -26.83 -35.42
N VAL A 254 1.76 -26.54 -34.15
CA VAL A 254 2.60 -25.78 -33.21
C VAL A 254 2.90 -26.59 -31.95
N VAL A 255 4.07 -27.23 -31.91
CA VAL A 255 4.57 -27.89 -30.68
C VAL A 255 4.98 -26.81 -29.65
N GLU A 256 4.17 -26.66 -28.60
CA GLU A 256 4.33 -25.66 -27.52
C GLU A 256 4.64 -26.36 -26.16
N PRO A 257 5.10 -25.63 -25.12
CA PRO A 257 6.28 -24.79 -25.14
C PRO A 257 7.14 -25.03 -23.87
N CYS A 258 8.04 -24.13 -23.46
CA CYS A 258 8.72 -24.30 -22.16
C CYS A 258 7.81 -23.93 -20.97
N LEU A 259 8.19 -24.35 -19.76
CA LEU A 259 7.45 -23.99 -18.53
C LEU A 259 7.60 -22.49 -18.26
N ILE A 260 6.51 -21.72 -18.34
CA ILE A 260 6.48 -20.26 -18.11
C ILE A 260 7.24 -19.87 -16.83
N GLY A 261 8.16 -18.92 -16.94
CA GLY A 261 8.99 -18.46 -15.82
C GLY A 261 10.18 -19.36 -15.47
N LEU A 262 10.40 -20.48 -16.18
CA LEU A 262 11.62 -21.26 -16.08
C LEU A 262 12.83 -20.48 -16.60
N ILE A 263 13.94 -20.52 -15.87
CA ILE A 263 15.23 -19.99 -16.28
C ILE A 263 16.17 -21.17 -16.49
N GLU A 264 16.75 -21.28 -17.68
CA GLU A 264 17.75 -22.30 -18.00
C GLU A 264 19.14 -21.66 -18.15
N CYS A 265 20.15 -22.33 -17.58
CA CYS A 265 21.55 -21.92 -17.65
C CYS A 265 22.37 -22.93 -18.45
N ALA A 266 22.75 -22.58 -19.68
CA ALA A 266 23.67 -23.33 -20.51
C ALA A 266 25.10 -22.82 -20.30
N GLY A 267 25.74 -23.26 -19.20
CA GLY A 267 27.01 -22.69 -18.75
C GLY A 267 26.77 -21.31 -18.11
N ASN A 268 27.31 -20.24 -18.70
CA ASN A 268 27.09 -18.87 -18.24
C ASN A 268 26.14 -18.06 -19.14
N VAL A 269 25.33 -18.74 -19.94
CA VAL A 269 24.32 -18.15 -20.83
C VAL A 269 22.94 -18.51 -20.30
N GLU A 270 22.12 -17.51 -20.01
CA GLU A 270 20.72 -17.70 -19.61
C GLU A 270 19.77 -17.68 -20.81
N ARG A 271 18.62 -18.32 -20.65
CA ARG A 271 17.40 -18.03 -21.40
C ARG A 271 16.19 -18.19 -20.48
N HIS A 272 15.18 -17.37 -20.68
CA HIS A 272 13.97 -17.33 -19.86
C HIS A 272 12.79 -17.86 -20.66
N CYS A 273 11.86 -18.53 -20.01
CA CYS A 273 10.60 -18.89 -20.63
C CYS A 273 9.58 -17.77 -20.43
N ASP A 274 9.14 -17.14 -21.52
CA ASP A 274 8.26 -15.97 -21.47
C ASP A 274 6.79 -16.34 -21.14
N ALA A 275 5.92 -15.33 -21.06
CA ALA A 275 4.51 -15.52 -20.72
C ALA A 275 3.68 -16.25 -21.81
N ASN A 276 4.25 -16.43 -23.00
CA ASN A 276 3.71 -17.21 -24.10
C ASN A 276 4.38 -18.60 -24.17
N GLY A 277 5.19 -18.98 -23.18
CA GLY A 277 5.93 -20.24 -23.17
C GLY A 277 7.16 -20.25 -24.07
N LEU A 278 7.50 -19.18 -24.78
CA LEU A 278 8.61 -19.17 -25.71
C LEU A 278 9.93 -18.86 -25.00
N TRP A 279 11.01 -19.52 -25.43
CA TRP A 279 12.35 -19.16 -24.97
C TRP A 279 12.74 -17.77 -25.49
N THR A 280 13.08 -16.87 -24.57
CA THR A 280 13.68 -15.58 -24.91
C THR A 280 15.02 -15.75 -25.63
N ALA A 281 15.50 -14.69 -26.25
CA ALA A 281 16.88 -14.62 -26.73
C ALA A 281 17.87 -14.98 -25.60
N GLN A 282 18.94 -15.68 -25.97
CA GLN A 282 20.02 -16.04 -25.07
C GLN A 282 20.80 -14.80 -24.61
N VAL A 283 21.11 -14.72 -23.32
CA VAL A 283 21.89 -13.62 -22.71
C VAL A 283 23.14 -14.22 -22.07
N ASP A 284 24.32 -13.76 -22.48
CA ASP A 284 25.59 -14.11 -21.85
C ASP A 284 25.77 -13.27 -20.58
N CYS A 285 25.85 -13.94 -19.42
CA CYS A 285 26.03 -13.30 -18.13
C CYS A 285 27.43 -12.65 -17.97
N GLY A 286 28.38 -12.93 -18.85
CA GLY A 286 29.70 -12.31 -18.88
C GLY A 286 30.51 -12.59 -17.61
N ALA A 287 30.64 -11.58 -16.75
CA ALA A 287 31.32 -11.69 -15.45
C ALA A 287 30.39 -12.08 -14.28
N GLN A 288 29.07 -12.12 -14.52
CA GLN A 288 28.06 -12.57 -13.57
C GLN A 288 27.95 -14.11 -13.59
N ILE A 289 27.13 -14.68 -12.72
CA ILE A 289 26.86 -16.12 -12.59
C ILE A 289 25.44 -16.38 -13.08
N CYS A 290 25.26 -17.31 -14.02
CA CYS A 290 23.92 -17.78 -14.39
C CYS A 290 23.32 -18.64 -13.27
N SER A 291 22.14 -18.24 -12.76
CA SER A 291 21.34 -18.97 -11.78
C SER A 291 20.00 -19.43 -12.38
N THR A 292 19.69 -20.72 -12.30
CA THR A 292 18.39 -21.27 -12.73
C THR A 292 17.20 -20.84 -11.88
N SER A 293 17.41 -20.02 -10.85
CA SER A 293 16.35 -19.44 -10.01
C SER A 293 16.24 -17.92 -10.11
N TYR A 294 17.27 -17.24 -10.64
CA TYR A 294 17.38 -15.77 -10.59
C TYR A 294 17.96 -15.12 -11.86
N GLY A 295 18.38 -15.91 -12.85
CA GLY A 295 19.06 -15.42 -14.04
C GLY A 295 20.52 -15.02 -13.80
N CYS A 296 21.04 -14.10 -14.61
CA CYS A 296 22.38 -13.53 -14.44
C CYS A 296 22.50 -12.69 -13.16
N VAL A 297 23.17 -13.24 -12.14
CA VAL A 297 23.35 -12.61 -10.82
C VAL A 297 24.84 -12.36 -10.51
N ASN A 298 25.14 -11.25 -9.82
CA ASN A 298 26.51 -10.93 -9.40
C ASN A 298 27.05 -11.92 -8.33
N CYS A 299 26.14 -12.60 -7.64
CA CYS A 299 26.42 -13.65 -6.67
C CYS A 299 25.19 -14.55 -6.48
N LEU A 300 25.36 -15.75 -5.95
CA LEU A 300 24.23 -16.66 -5.70
C LEU A 300 23.48 -16.24 -4.41
N PRO A 301 22.18 -15.89 -4.47
CA PRO A 301 21.42 -15.46 -3.29
C PRO A 301 21.47 -16.46 -2.14
N GLY A 302 21.60 -15.94 -0.91
CA GLY A 302 21.72 -16.77 0.29
C GLY A 302 23.08 -17.42 0.50
N THR A 303 24.05 -17.25 -0.40
CA THR A 303 25.46 -17.59 -0.11
C THR A 303 26.13 -16.48 0.71
N ALA A 304 27.02 -16.87 1.63
CA ALA A 304 27.78 -15.95 2.46
C ALA A 304 29.17 -16.50 2.78
N THR A 305 30.13 -15.61 2.99
CA THR A 305 31.52 -15.95 3.36
C THR A 305 32.07 -14.98 4.40
N CYS A 306 33.05 -15.39 5.20
CA CYS A 306 33.70 -14.52 6.17
C CYS A 306 35.01 -13.96 5.61
N ASN A 307 35.09 -12.65 5.45
CA ASN A 307 36.34 -11.95 5.20
C ASN A 307 36.89 -11.41 6.53
N GLY A 308 37.60 -12.28 7.25
CA GLY A 308 38.03 -12.00 8.62
C GLY A 308 36.81 -11.83 9.55
N ALA A 309 36.68 -10.65 10.16
CA ALA A 309 35.53 -10.31 11.02
C ALA A 309 34.32 -9.76 10.24
N THR A 310 34.37 -9.65 8.91
CA THR A 310 33.27 -9.13 8.09
C THR A 310 32.47 -10.28 7.45
N SER A 311 31.17 -10.26 7.66
CA SER A 311 30.17 -11.08 6.95
C SER A 311 29.99 -10.52 5.54
N HIS A 312 30.39 -11.28 4.52
CA HIS A 312 30.24 -10.96 3.10
C HIS A 312 29.11 -11.82 2.52
N MET A 313 27.88 -11.30 2.56
CA MET A 313 26.66 -12.04 2.22
C MET A 313 26.10 -11.58 0.87
N CYS A 314 25.74 -12.51 -0.01
CA CYS A 314 25.04 -12.16 -1.24
C CYS A 314 23.62 -11.67 -0.92
N LEU A 315 23.21 -10.57 -1.56
CA LEU A 315 21.87 -10.01 -1.42
C LEU A 315 20.79 -11.01 -1.90
N PRO A 316 19.55 -10.96 -1.34
CA PRO A 316 18.48 -11.89 -1.72
C PRO A 316 18.07 -11.88 -3.19
N ASP A 317 18.40 -10.80 -3.92
CA ASP A 317 18.14 -10.62 -5.35
C ASP A 317 19.38 -10.95 -6.24
N GLY A 318 20.51 -11.30 -5.64
CA GLY A 318 21.75 -11.60 -6.35
C GLY A 318 22.44 -10.38 -6.97
N SER A 319 21.96 -9.16 -6.68
CA SER A 319 22.47 -7.92 -7.27
C SER A 319 23.88 -7.53 -6.78
N GLY A 320 24.37 -8.14 -5.71
CA GLY A 320 25.71 -7.88 -5.16
C GLY A 320 25.84 -8.37 -3.72
N TYR A 321 26.91 -7.95 -3.05
CA TYR A 321 27.21 -8.37 -1.69
C TYR A 321 26.93 -7.25 -0.67
N LEU A 322 26.44 -7.64 0.51
CA LEU A 322 26.33 -6.83 1.70
C LEU A 322 27.46 -7.19 2.66
N ASP A 323 28.43 -6.28 2.82
CA ASP A 323 29.48 -6.38 3.83
C ASP A 323 28.99 -5.85 5.18
N THR A 324 28.93 -6.73 6.18
CA THR A 324 28.53 -6.41 7.56
C THR A 324 29.68 -6.72 8.52
N PRO A 325 30.34 -5.71 9.11
CA PRO A 325 31.36 -5.94 10.14
C PRO A 325 30.74 -6.55 11.40
N CYS A 326 31.22 -7.71 11.83
CA CYS A 326 30.86 -8.32 13.11
C CYS A 326 31.84 -7.80 14.18
N ASP A 327 31.37 -7.01 15.15
CA ASP A 327 32.23 -6.43 16.20
C ASP A 327 32.41 -7.42 17.38
N PRO A 328 33.63 -7.93 17.64
CA PRO A 328 33.86 -8.86 18.74
C PRO A 328 33.68 -8.23 20.12
N LEU A 329 33.77 -6.90 20.25
CA LEU A 329 33.45 -6.19 21.50
C LEU A 329 31.94 -6.14 21.77
N MET A 330 31.12 -6.41 20.76
CA MET A 330 29.69 -6.70 20.91
C MET A 330 29.42 -8.21 21.09
N GLY A 331 30.45 -9.05 21.22
CA GLY A 331 30.27 -10.51 21.25
C GLY A 331 29.74 -11.09 19.94
N SER A 332 29.88 -10.36 18.83
CA SER A 332 29.47 -10.77 17.49
C SER A 332 30.68 -11.25 16.70
N ASN A 333 30.62 -12.46 16.14
CA ASN A 333 31.69 -13.04 15.33
C ASN A 333 31.16 -13.48 13.97
N CYS A 334 31.98 -13.42 12.92
CA CYS A 334 31.61 -14.01 11.64
C CYS A 334 31.77 -15.54 11.72
N ASP A 335 30.68 -16.28 11.54
CA ASP A 335 30.67 -17.74 11.42
C ASP A 335 29.75 -18.14 10.25
N GLN A 336 30.17 -19.14 9.47
CA GLN A 336 29.50 -19.61 8.24
C GLN A 336 29.09 -18.48 7.27
N GLY A 337 29.86 -17.39 7.26
CA GLY A 337 29.63 -16.22 6.41
C GLY A 337 28.69 -15.15 6.96
N MET A 338 28.10 -15.35 8.14
CA MET A 338 27.16 -14.43 8.76
C MET A 338 27.68 -13.96 10.13
N CYS A 339 27.25 -12.78 10.58
CA CYS A 339 27.47 -12.40 11.97
C CYS A 339 26.60 -13.27 12.89
N THR A 340 27.20 -13.81 13.95
CA THR A 340 26.57 -14.68 14.94
C THR A 340 26.86 -14.19 16.36
N GLY A 341 25.91 -14.42 17.27
CA GLY A 341 25.97 -13.99 18.66
C GLY A 341 24.74 -13.17 19.08
N PRO A 342 24.57 -12.90 20.40
CA PRO A 342 23.40 -12.19 20.93
C PRO A 342 23.19 -10.78 20.37
N CYS A 343 24.28 -10.15 19.93
CA CYS A 343 24.31 -8.81 19.35
C CYS A 343 24.59 -8.80 17.84
N ALA A 344 24.48 -9.94 17.16
CA ALA A 344 24.54 -9.96 15.70
C ALA A 344 23.36 -9.14 15.13
N PRO A 345 23.54 -8.37 14.04
CA PRO A 345 22.46 -7.58 13.44
C PRO A 345 21.20 -8.40 13.08
N GLN A 346 21.37 -9.68 12.76
CA GLN A 346 20.28 -10.61 12.48
C GLN A 346 19.47 -11.01 13.73
N ALA A 347 20.07 -10.94 14.91
CA ALA A 347 19.43 -11.23 16.20
C ALA A 347 18.83 -9.96 16.86
N LEU A 348 19.38 -8.78 16.54
CA LEU A 348 18.92 -7.49 17.05
C LEU A 348 17.83 -6.88 16.14
N GLY A 349 16.58 -6.92 16.59
CA GLY A 349 15.52 -6.10 15.99
C GLY A 349 15.66 -4.61 16.32
N LYS A 350 14.86 -3.76 15.67
CA LYS A 350 14.63 -2.38 16.13
C LYS A 350 13.99 -2.43 17.52
N SER A 351 14.61 -1.73 18.48
CA SER A 351 14.21 -1.66 19.90
C SER A 351 15.14 -0.68 20.62
N TYR A 352 14.73 -0.12 21.76
CA TYR A 352 15.64 0.53 22.71
C TYR A 352 16.66 -0.43 23.37
N ILE A 353 16.46 -1.74 23.20
CA ILE A 353 17.39 -2.81 23.61
C ILE A 353 18.35 -3.10 22.45
N GLY A 354 19.65 -3.03 22.69
CA GLY A 354 20.69 -3.27 21.69
C GLY A 354 22.07 -3.39 22.32
N CYS A 355 23.12 -3.24 21.50
CA CYS A 355 24.49 -3.52 21.93
C CYS A 355 25.54 -2.48 21.50
N ASP A 356 25.15 -1.41 20.81
CA ASP A 356 26.03 -0.32 20.36
C ASP A 356 25.29 1.00 20.53
N TYR A 357 25.82 1.91 21.33
CA TYR A 357 25.21 3.18 21.74
C TYR A 357 26.23 4.31 21.74
N TYR A 358 25.79 5.57 21.60
CA TYR A 358 26.69 6.72 21.60
C TYR A 358 26.40 7.75 22.71
N PRO A 359 26.71 7.43 24.00
CA PRO A 359 26.54 8.39 25.10
C PRO A 359 27.27 9.71 24.82
N THR A 360 26.52 10.81 24.89
CA THR A 360 26.98 12.11 24.41
C THR A 360 26.73 13.18 25.46
N VAL A 361 27.82 13.81 25.93
CA VAL A 361 27.74 15.00 26.80
C VAL A 361 27.15 16.14 25.99
N THR A 362 25.99 16.63 26.40
CA THR A 362 25.30 17.78 25.82
C THR A 362 25.58 19.06 26.63
N MET A 363 25.06 20.20 26.16
CA MET A 363 25.29 21.50 26.79
C MET A 363 24.56 21.63 28.14
N ASN A 364 25.33 21.66 29.23
CA ASN A 364 24.88 21.98 30.59
C ASN A 364 25.93 22.92 31.23
N SER A 365 25.92 24.17 30.78
CA SER A 365 26.93 25.18 31.11
C SER A 365 26.80 25.72 32.53
N GLN A 366 25.60 25.63 33.11
CA GLN A 366 25.32 26.05 34.48
C GLN A 366 25.86 25.06 35.53
N LEU A 367 26.23 23.84 35.13
CA LEU A 367 26.83 22.87 36.04
C LEU A 367 28.22 23.35 36.51
N THR A 368 28.29 23.74 37.78
CA THR A 368 29.53 24.20 38.43
C THR A 368 30.16 23.12 39.33
N ASN A 369 29.35 22.22 39.89
CA ASN A 369 29.81 21.11 40.72
C ASN A 369 30.29 19.93 39.86
N LEU A 370 31.53 20.01 39.38
CA LEU A 370 32.18 18.96 38.59
C LEU A 370 32.70 17.76 39.43
N SER A 371 32.28 17.64 40.70
CA SER A 371 32.37 16.38 41.45
C SER A 371 31.20 15.44 41.14
N SER A 372 30.21 15.92 40.38
CA SER A 372 29.18 15.10 39.75
C SER A 372 29.65 14.57 38.39
N HIS A 373 29.04 13.49 37.93
CA HIS A 373 29.46 12.74 36.75
C HIS A 373 28.41 12.79 35.66
N PHE A 374 28.87 12.97 34.42
CA PHE A 374 28.13 12.42 33.28
C PHE A 374 28.20 10.91 33.41
N ALA A 375 27.08 10.21 33.31
CA ALA A 375 27.07 8.76 33.49
C ALA A 375 26.03 8.08 32.63
N VAL A 376 26.22 6.78 32.43
CA VAL A 376 25.21 5.90 31.86
C VAL A 376 24.85 4.76 32.79
N ALA A 377 23.56 4.53 32.97
CA ALA A 377 23.02 3.36 33.64
C ALA A 377 22.75 2.27 32.58
N VAL A 378 23.54 1.20 32.61
CA VAL A 378 23.49 0.10 31.62
C VAL A 378 22.76 -1.09 32.23
N SER A 379 21.59 -1.41 31.69
CA SER A 379 20.64 -2.40 32.21
C SER A 379 20.71 -3.69 31.40
N ASN A 380 21.02 -4.81 32.06
CA ASN A 380 21.10 -6.13 31.45
C ASN A 380 19.89 -6.98 31.87
N THR A 381 18.97 -7.22 30.93
CA THR A 381 17.79 -8.08 31.11
C THR A 381 18.01 -9.53 30.66
N THR A 382 19.23 -9.88 30.26
CA THR A 382 19.56 -11.24 29.85
C THR A 382 20.01 -12.08 31.04
N THR A 383 19.92 -13.40 30.90
CA THR A 383 20.40 -14.38 31.90
C THR A 383 21.94 -14.52 31.92
N THR A 384 22.66 -13.74 31.13
CA THR A 384 24.11 -13.85 30.91
C THR A 384 24.78 -12.52 31.28
N ALA A 385 25.95 -12.55 31.91
CA ALA A 385 26.68 -11.32 32.22
C ALA A 385 27.10 -10.61 30.93
N ALA A 386 26.86 -9.30 30.84
CA ALA A 386 27.28 -8.46 29.72
C ALA A 386 28.63 -7.80 30.04
N THR A 387 29.61 -7.94 29.16
CA THR A 387 30.83 -7.12 29.21
C THR A 387 30.58 -5.87 28.39
N VAL A 388 30.72 -4.71 29.02
CA VAL A 388 30.49 -3.41 28.40
C VAL A 388 31.82 -2.67 28.28
N THR A 389 32.18 -2.30 27.05
CA THR A 389 33.38 -1.53 26.72
C THR A 389 32.97 -0.16 26.21
N VAL A 390 33.41 0.90 26.88
CA VAL A 390 33.19 2.28 26.45
C VAL A 390 34.49 2.87 25.91
N THR A 391 34.42 3.40 24.68
CA THR A 391 35.53 4.02 23.97
C THR A 391 35.24 5.49 23.62
N GLN A 392 36.26 6.34 23.56
CA GLN A 392 36.19 7.67 22.95
C GLN A 392 37.27 7.77 21.86
N GLY A 393 36.85 7.79 20.60
CA GLY A 393 37.74 7.48 19.48
C GLY A 393 38.41 6.11 19.68
N ALA A 394 39.74 6.06 19.55
CA ALA A 394 40.52 4.84 19.76
C ALA A 394 40.78 4.50 21.25
N THR A 395 40.49 5.42 22.18
CA THR A 395 40.83 5.25 23.61
C THR A 395 39.73 4.48 24.34
N THR A 396 40.08 3.41 25.07
CA THR A 396 39.15 2.77 26.01
C THR A 396 39.06 3.61 27.29
N VAL A 397 37.84 4.00 27.66
CA VAL A 397 37.51 4.86 28.80
C VAL A 397 37.06 4.03 29.99
N ALA A 398 36.26 2.99 29.74
CA ALA A 398 35.78 2.07 30.77
C ALA A 398 35.60 0.65 30.21
N THR A 399 35.74 -0.34 31.09
CA THR A 399 35.32 -1.72 30.83
C THR A 399 34.69 -2.26 32.12
N VAL A 400 33.42 -2.64 32.05
CA VAL A 400 32.64 -3.12 33.21
C VAL A 400 31.91 -4.42 32.89
N THR A 401 31.50 -5.15 33.92
CA THR A 401 30.65 -6.33 33.79
C THR A 401 29.30 -6.05 34.43
N VAL A 402 28.23 -6.14 33.63
CA VAL A 402 26.84 -6.00 34.07
C VAL A 402 26.28 -7.40 34.32
N ALA A 403 26.01 -7.71 35.59
CA ALA A 403 25.43 -9.00 35.97
C ALA A 403 24.04 -9.23 35.30
N PRO A 404 23.58 -10.49 35.18
CA PRO A 404 22.20 -10.79 34.78
C PRO A 404 21.17 -10.07 35.66
N ASP A 405 20.04 -9.68 35.07
CA ASP A 405 18.92 -8.98 35.74
C ASP A 405 19.35 -7.79 36.62
N SER A 406 20.39 -7.06 36.20
CA SER A 406 20.99 -5.96 36.95
C SER A 406 21.32 -4.78 36.05
N VAL A 407 21.34 -3.58 36.64
CA VAL A 407 21.95 -2.38 36.06
C VAL A 407 23.33 -2.16 36.66
N GLN A 408 24.24 -1.55 35.91
CA GLN A 408 25.49 -0.95 36.40
C GLN A 408 25.61 0.48 35.92
N VAL A 409 26.05 1.38 36.80
CA VAL A 409 26.36 2.77 36.46
C VAL A 409 27.82 2.85 35.98
N VAL A 410 28.05 3.54 34.87
CA VAL A 410 29.37 3.85 34.33
C VAL A 410 29.55 5.36 34.28
N ASN A 411 30.38 5.89 35.18
CA ASN A 411 30.75 7.30 35.17
C ASN A 411 31.71 7.56 34.01
N LEU A 412 31.46 8.64 33.26
CA LEU A 412 32.20 9.04 32.07
C LEU A 412 32.74 10.47 32.25
N PRO A 413 33.90 10.82 31.65
CA PRO A 413 34.44 12.17 31.74
C PRO A 413 33.53 13.23 31.11
N TRP A 414 33.61 14.45 31.63
CA TRP A 414 33.02 15.62 30.99
C TRP A 414 33.79 16.01 29.71
N THR A 415 33.08 16.41 28.66
CA THR A 415 33.68 16.94 27.42
C THR A 415 33.45 18.44 27.27
N ALA A 416 34.16 19.08 26.34
CA ALA A 416 34.02 20.50 26.04
C ALA A 416 32.65 20.90 25.45
N LEU A 417 31.84 19.93 24.98
CA LEU A 417 30.47 20.18 24.47
C LEU A 417 29.58 20.81 25.55
N ARG A 418 29.80 20.45 26.82
CA ARG A 418 29.07 20.97 27.99
C ARG A 418 29.03 22.50 28.06
N THR A 419 30.10 23.16 27.62
CA THR A 419 30.28 24.62 27.70
C THR A 419 30.57 25.24 26.32
N ALA A 420 30.00 24.66 25.26
CA ALA A 420 30.20 25.16 23.90
C ALA A 420 29.70 26.61 23.75
N ALA A 421 30.56 27.51 23.27
CA ALA A 421 30.21 28.93 23.11
C ALA A 421 29.32 29.20 21.89
N ALA A 422 29.49 28.41 20.83
CA ALA A 422 28.79 28.49 19.54
C ALA A 422 28.54 27.09 18.98
N THR A 423 27.83 26.99 17.84
CA THR A 423 27.63 25.71 17.14
C THR A 423 28.98 25.07 16.81
N THR A 424 29.18 23.82 17.23
CA THR A 424 30.48 23.16 17.22
C THR A 424 30.40 21.74 16.67
N LEU A 425 31.42 21.33 15.92
CA LEU A 425 31.63 19.96 15.46
C LEU A 425 32.84 19.41 16.21
N THR A 426 32.62 18.47 17.11
CA THR A 426 33.67 17.84 17.93
C THR A 426 33.92 16.43 17.43
N ALA A 427 35.11 16.20 16.85
CA ALA A 427 35.57 14.86 16.49
C ALA A 427 35.78 14.02 17.76
N ASN A 428 35.29 12.77 17.78
CA ASN A 428 35.20 11.93 18.98
C ASN A 428 34.46 12.62 20.16
N GLY A 429 33.48 13.47 19.85
CA GLY A 429 32.67 14.18 20.84
C GLY A 429 31.75 13.27 21.66
N ALA A 430 31.33 12.14 21.05
CA ALA A 430 30.55 11.10 21.70
C ALA A 430 31.46 9.97 22.21
N TYR A 431 31.03 9.34 23.29
CA TYR A 431 31.49 8.00 23.64
C TYR A 431 30.83 6.99 22.72
N ARG A 432 31.42 5.80 22.55
CA ARG A 432 30.79 4.62 21.95
C ARG A 432 30.82 3.49 22.96
N LEU A 433 29.65 3.03 23.38
CA LEU A 433 29.43 1.95 24.32
C LEU A 433 29.03 0.69 23.56
N ARG A 434 29.82 -0.37 23.71
CA ARG A 434 29.55 -1.69 23.11
C ARG A 434 29.37 -2.75 24.20
N SER A 435 28.39 -3.62 24.02
CA SER A 435 28.01 -4.65 24.99
C SER A 435 28.00 -6.04 24.36
N THR A 436 28.48 -7.07 25.07
CA THR A 436 28.44 -8.47 24.61
C THR A 436 27.07 -9.15 24.74
N GLN A 437 26.09 -8.47 25.34
CA GLN A 437 24.68 -8.89 25.41
C GLN A 437 23.76 -7.70 25.11
N PRO A 438 22.52 -7.93 24.64
CA PRO A 438 21.51 -6.90 24.53
C PRO A 438 21.20 -6.24 25.89
N VAL A 439 21.46 -4.94 25.98
CA VAL A 439 21.25 -4.10 27.17
C VAL A 439 20.31 -2.94 26.83
N THR A 440 19.91 -2.15 27.82
CA THR A 440 19.37 -0.79 27.62
C THR A 440 20.28 0.21 28.29
N VAL A 441 20.28 1.47 27.81
CA VAL A 441 21.17 2.51 28.30
C VAL A 441 20.38 3.79 28.55
N TYR A 442 20.51 4.35 29.75
CA TYR A 442 19.97 5.65 30.13
C TYR A 442 21.16 6.57 30.44
N GLN A 443 21.25 7.75 29.83
CA GLN A 443 22.29 8.73 30.18
C GLN A 443 21.76 9.79 31.13
N PHE A 444 22.67 10.40 31.89
CA PHE A 444 22.38 11.42 32.89
C PHE A 444 23.41 12.55 32.83
N ASN A 445 22.96 13.81 32.83
CA ASN A 445 23.79 15.00 32.70
C ASN A 445 23.49 16.03 33.82
N PRO A 446 24.00 15.82 35.06
CA PRO A 446 24.77 14.69 35.58
C PRO A 446 23.89 13.57 36.18
N LEU A 447 24.48 12.52 36.75
CA LEU A 447 23.74 11.50 37.50
C LEU A 447 23.28 11.95 38.89
N GLU A 448 24.10 12.75 39.58
CA GLU A 448 23.86 13.03 40.99
C GLU A 448 23.06 14.31 41.25
N TYR A 449 22.07 14.23 42.15
CA TYR A 449 21.50 15.42 42.82
C TYR A 449 22.53 16.08 43.76
N THR A 450 23.17 15.30 44.63
CA THR A 450 24.18 15.80 45.60
C THR A 450 25.44 14.96 45.60
N THR A 451 26.59 15.63 45.70
CA THR A 451 27.92 15.04 45.88
C THR A 451 28.66 15.71 47.05
N SER A 452 29.90 15.31 47.33
CA SER A 452 30.77 16.02 48.29
C SER A 452 31.07 17.47 47.89
N GLY A 453 30.84 17.86 46.63
CA GLY A 453 30.95 19.23 46.14
C GLY A 453 29.69 20.09 46.36
N GLY A 454 28.63 19.54 46.96
CA GLY A 454 27.32 20.18 47.12
C GLY A 454 26.26 19.60 46.18
N SER A 455 25.14 20.30 45.99
CA SER A 455 24.14 19.93 44.99
C SER A 455 24.59 20.28 43.57
N THR A 456 23.96 19.70 42.56
CA THR A 456 24.23 19.98 41.15
C THR A 456 23.38 21.11 40.58
N PHE A 457 22.11 21.19 41.00
CA PHE A 457 21.12 22.24 40.62
C PHE A 457 20.88 22.40 39.10
N THR A 458 21.31 21.42 38.30
CA THR A 458 21.07 21.38 36.87
C THR A 458 21.32 19.95 36.37
N ASN A 459 20.29 19.29 35.83
CA ASN A 459 20.24 17.87 35.59
C ASN A 459 19.11 17.50 34.60
N ASP A 460 19.35 16.53 33.73
CA ASP A 460 18.28 15.72 33.16
C ASP A 460 18.81 14.34 32.76
N ALA A 461 17.94 13.49 32.25
CA ALA A 461 18.28 12.14 31.81
C ALA A 461 17.59 11.77 30.50
N SER A 462 18.22 10.92 29.69
CA SER A 462 17.68 10.52 28.38
C SER A 462 17.67 9.00 28.20
N LEU A 463 16.69 8.48 27.47
CA LEU A 463 16.71 7.10 26.98
C LEU A 463 17.57 7.03 25.72
N LEU A 464 18.79 6.49 25.81
CA LEU A 464 19.63 6.33 24.62
C LEU A 464 19.11 5.23 23.71
N LEU A 465 19.22 5.47 22.40
CA LEU A 465 18.80 4.53 21.37
C LEU A 465 20.04 3.78 20.83
N PRO A 466 19.98 2.45 20.64
CA PRO A 466 21.08 1.73 20.01
C PRO A 466 21.14 2.07 18.52
N VAL A 467 22.32 1.94 17.92
CA VAL A 467 22.56 2.23 16.48
C VAL A 467 21.60 1.44 15.56
N THR A 468 21.16 0.25 15.97
CA THR A 468 20.17 -0.57 15.24
C THR A 468 18.78 0.06 15.16
N ALA A 469 18.47 1.04 16.00
CA ALA A 469 17.21 1.79 16.02
C ALA A 469 17.33 3.22 15.47
N TRP A 470 18.54 3.66 15.11
CA TRP A 470 18.75 4.97 14.48
C TRP A 470 18.16 4.99 13.07
N ASN A 471 17.76 6.17 12.61
CA ASN A 471 17.29 6.38 11.23
C ASN A 471 17.94 7.65 10.62
N VAL A 472 17.52 7.99 9.41
CA VAL A 472 18.02 9.14 8.64
C VAL A 472 17.21 10.43 8.82
N GLU A 473 16.14 10.42 9.63
CA GLU A 473 15.22 11.55 9.74
C GLU A 473 14.65 11.75 11.15
N TYR A 474 14.77 12.97 11.66
CA TYR A 474 14.30 13.40 12.98
C TYR A 474 13.69 14.81 12.96
N ILE A 475 12.86 15.10 13.96
CA ILE A 475 12.43 16.45 14.31
C ILE A 475 12.95 16.79 15.70
N VAL A 476 13.57 17.95 15.82
CA VAL A 476 14.10 18.49 17.08
C VAL A 476 12.98 18.91 18.01
N ALA A 477 13.10 18.57 19.30
CA ALA A 477 12.33 19.17 20.38
C ALA A 477 13.27 19.90 21.35
N SER A 478 13.16 21.22 21.41
CA SER A 478 13.99 22.08 22.26
C SER A 478 13.06 22.99 23.09
N ARG A 479 13.61 24.06 23.66
CA ARG A 479 12.83 25.23 24.06
C ARG A 479 13.45 26.50 23.44
N ASN A 480 12.70 27.59 23.56
CA ASN A 480 13.10 28.89 23.06
C ASN A 480 14.35 29.42 23.76
N ASN A 481 15.19 30.15 23.03
CA ASN A 481 16.40 30.78 23.56
C ASN A 481 16.05 31.62 24.80
N TRP A 482 16.69 31.34 25.93
CA TRP A 482 16.28 31.95 27.19
C TRP A 482 17.10 33.20 27.49
N LEU A 483 16.40 34.35 27.52
CA LEU A 483 16.94 35.64 27.90
C LEU A 483 16.36 36.05 29.27
N TRP A 484 17.20 36.05 30.31
CA TRP A 484 16.79 36.49 31.65
C TRP A 484 17.93 37.24 32.35
N ASN A 485 17.69 38.49 32.74
CA ASN A 485 18.74 39.40 33.24
C ASN A 485 19.95 39.45 32.29
N SER A 486 21.13 39.02 32.74
CA SER A 486 22.36 38.92 31.95
C SER A 486 22.56 37.57 31.26
N TYR A 487 21.68 36.59 31.49
CA TYR A 487 21.78 35.25 30.92
C TYR A 487 21.20 35.23 29.49
N ASN A 488 21.93 34.54 28.60
CA ASN A 488 21.53 34.22 27.23
C ASN A 488 21.88 32.75 27.00
N LEU A 489 20.99 31.86 27.46
CA LEU A 489 21.20 30.41 27.47
C LEU A 489 20.44 29.77 26.31
N PRO A 490 21.09 28.90 25.52
CA PRO A 490 20.50 28.39 24.29
C PRO A 490 19.68 27.12 24.50
N GLY A 491 18.64 26.96 23.69
CA GLY A 491 18.15 25.66 23.28
C GLY A 491 19.19 24.99 22.37
N PHE A 492 19.29 23.67 22.40
CA PHE A 492 20.25 22.94 21.57
C PHE A 492 19.67 21.68 20.92
N TYR A 493 20.38 21.21 19.89
CA TYR A 493 20.36 19.81 19.48
C TYR A 493 21.78 19.37 19.08
N ALA A 494 22.11 18.12 19.39
CA ALA A 494 23.35 17.45 19.07
C ALA A 494 23.06 16.30 18.10
N VAL A 495 23.76 16.26 16.96
CA VAL A 495 23.68 15.17 15.98
C VAL A 495 24.95 14.33 16.06
N VAL A 496 24.79 13.01 16.18
CA VAL A 496 25.89 12.04 16.33
C VAL A 496 25.90 11.08 15.15
N ALA A 497 27.07 10.87 14.53
CA ALA A 497 27.23 9.90 13.46
C ALA A 497 27.95 8.63 13.94
N SER A 498 27.43 7.46 13.56
CA SER A 498 28.10 6.16 13.80
C SER A 498 29.04 5.75 12.67
N GLN A 499 28.96 6.43 11.51
CA GLN A 499 29.72 6.11 10.30
C GLN A 499 30.42 7.34 9.71
N ASP A 500 31.54 7.11 9.02
CA ASP A 500 32.28 8.15 8.31
C ASP A 500 31.54 8.67 7.07
N GLY A 501 31.75 9.95 6.74
CA GLY A 501 31.12 10.58 5.57
C GLY A 501 29.60 10.70 5.68
N THR A 502 29.08 10.83 6.91
CA THR A 502 27.65 11.02 7.16
C THR A 502 27.29 12.48 6.89
N ALA A 503 26.67 12.76 5.75
CA ALA A 503 26.18 14.09 5.41
C ALA A 503 24.84 14.33 6.11
N VAL A 504 24.80 15.35 6.96
CA VAL A 504 23.62 15.76 7.74
C VAL A 504 23.13 17.11 7.21
N THR A 505 21.88 17.17 6.77
CA THR A 505 21.20 18.40 6.33
C THR A 505 20.24 18.89 7.42
N LEU A 506 20.45 20.14 7.82
CA LEU A 506 19.70 20.87 8.84
C LEU A 506 18.70 21.80 8.15
N THR A 507 17.40 21.58 8.40
CA THR A 507 16.31 22.43 7.87
C THR A 507 15.59 23.10 9.05
N PRO A 508 15.91 24.37 9.37
CA PRO A 508 15.30 25.11 10.46
C PRO A 508 13.77 25.18 10.38
N SER A 509 13.11 25.11 11.55
CA SER A 509 11.68 25.37 11.66
C SER A 509 11.35 26.87 11.47
N PRO A 510 10.05 27.25 11.42
CA PRO A 510 9.65 28.66 11.41
C PRO A 510 10.21 29.50 12.56
N THR A 511 10.55 28.88 13.70
CA THR A 511 11.18 29.54 14.86
C THR A 511 12.68 29.24 15.01
N GLY A 512 13.20 28.21 14.32
CA GLY A 512 14.56 27.70 14.48
C GLY A 512 15.63 28.45 13.69
N GLY A 513 15.26 29.44 12.88
CA GLY A 513 16.13 30.17 11.96
C GLY A 513 17.16 31.14 12.59
N SER A 514 17.60 30.91 13.82
CA SER A 514 18.59 31.74 14.52
C SER A 514 19.48 30.89 15.46
N VAL A 515 20.71 30.62 15.01
CA VAL A 515 21.70 29.80 15.73
C VAL A 515 23.04 30.52 15.87
N ARG A 516 23.82 30.17 16.89
CA ARG A 516 25.20 30.64 17.06
C ARG A 516 26.07 30.05 15.96
N ALA A 517 26.39 30.84 14.94
CA ALA A 517 27.12 30.34 13.77
C ALA A 517 28.47 29.69 14.14
N GLY A 518 28.79 28.58 13.48
CA GLY A 518 30.01 27.80 13.73
C GLY A 518 29.96 26.43 13.06
N ALA A 519 31.11 25.77 12.93
CA ALA A 519 31.25 24.43 12.34
C ALA A 519 30.58 24.24 10.95
N GLY A 520 30.56 25.28 10.12
CA GLY A 520 29.90 25.26 8.81
C GLY A 520 28.40 25.56 8.84
N VAL A 521 27.79 25.69 10.02
CA VAL A 521 26.40 26.13 10.20
C VAL A 521 26.35 27.67 10.27
N PRO A 522 25.71 28.36 9.31
CA PRO A 522 25.55 29.81 9.33
C PRO A 522 24.46 30.24 10.33
N ALA A 523 24.38 31.54 10.62
CA ALA A 523 23.51 32.07 11.68
C ALA A 523 22.00 31.82 11.48
N ASN A 524 21.55 31.49 10.25
CA ASN A 524 20.16 31.12 9.98
C ASN A 524 19.86 29.63 10.24
N GLY A 525 20.85 28.82 10.65
CA GLY A 525 20.70 27.41 11.00
C GLY A 525 20.63 26.42 9.83
N ALA A 526 20.53 26.89 8.58
CA ALA A 526 20.39 26.03 7.41
C ALA A 526 21.77 25.64 6.85
N ALA A 527 22.10 24.35 6.87
CA ALA A 527 23.38 23.83 6.41
C ALA A 527 23.32 22.35 6.03
N THR A 528 24.30 21.89 5.25
CA THR A 528 24.68 20.47 5.19
C THR A 528 26.10 20.35 5.73
N VAL A 529 26.29 19.49 6.73
CA VAL A 529 27.57 19.27 7.41
C VAL A 529 27.93 17.78 7.36
N THR A 530 29.17 17.46 7.01
CA THR A 530 29.65 16.07 7.00
C THR A 530 30.26 15.71 8.35
N LEU A 531 29.74 14.66 8.98
CA LEU A 531 30.22 14.08 10.23
C LEU A 531 30.98 12.79 9.96
N ASN A 532 31.98 12.52 10.79
CA ASN A 532 32.67 11.23 10.85
C ASN A 532 32.21 10.43 12.08
N ALA A 533 32.51 9.13 12.13
CA ALA A 533 32.09 8.25 13.22
C ALA A 533 32.53 8.80 14.59
N GLY A 534 31.61 8.83 15.57
CA GLY A 534 31.82 9.40 16.90
C GLY A 534 31.92 10.93 16.95
N SER A 535 31.76 11.63 15.83
CA SER A 535 31.71 13.10 15.81
C SER A 535 30.32 13.61 16.21
N VAL A 536 30.30 14.73 16.94
CA VAL A 536 29.07 15.38 17.42
C VAL A 536 28.99 16.80 16.87
N LEU A 537 27.91 17.10 16.14
CA LEU A 537 27.55 18.46 15.75
C LEU A 537 26.51 19.00 16.75
N GLN A 538 26.91 19.86 17.67
CA GLN A 538 26.00 20.51 18.62
C GLN A 538 25.65 21.92 18.14
N VAL A 539 24.39 22.13 17.78
CA VAL A 539 23.82 23.39 17.29
C VAL A 539 23.12 24.11 18.44
N LEU A 540 23.40 25.42 18.58
CA LEU A 540 22.93 26.24 19.70
C LEU A 540 22.08 27.41 19.21
N SER A 541 20.93 27.66 19.82
CA SER A 541 20.10 28.84 19.50
C SER A 541 20.79 30.16 19.86
N GLN A 542 20.32 31.26 19.26
CA GLN A 542 20.67 32.61 19.70
C GLN A 542 19.56 33.62 19.47
N GLY A 543 19.68 34.77 20.13
CA GLY A 543 18.90 35.97 19.83
C GLY A 543 17.70 36.13 20.75
N ALA A 544 16.61 36.70 20.21
CA ALA A 544 15.38 36.95 20.95
C ALA A 544 14.74 35.67 21.50
N ALA A 545 13.96 35.82 22.58
CA ALA A 545 13.26 34.72 23.24
C ALA A 545 12.12 34.08 22.41
N THR A 546 11.91 34.55 21.18
CA THR A 546 10.99 33.97 20.18
C THR A 546 11.67 32.92 19.29
N PHE A 547 13.00 32.82 19.29
CA PHE A 547 13.70 31.80 18.51
C PHE A 547 13.75 30.49 19.29
N ASP A 548 13.36 29.39 18.64
CA ASP A 548 13.21 28.07 19.24
C ASP A 548 13.52 27.00 18.18
N LEU A 549 14.49 26.13 18.47
CA LEU A 549 14.95 25.10 17.52
C LEU A 549 13.91 23.98 17.30
N THR A 550 12.87 23.92 18.14
CA THR A 550 11.76 22.97 18.02
C THR A 550 11.17 22.96 16.62
N GLY A 551 10.96 21.76 16.08
CA GLY A 551 10.48 21.56 14.71
C GLY A 551 11.57 21.53 13.64
N THR A 552 12.84 21.81 13.98
CA THR A 552 13.95 21.72 13.02
C THR A 552 14.08 20.29 12.54
N ARG A 553 14.06 20.09 11.22
CA ARG A 553 14.14 18.78 10.60
C ARG A 553 15.60 18.46 10.30
N VAL A 554 16.07 17.35 10.87
CA VAL A 554 17.42 16.81 10.66
C VAL A 554 17.28 15.61 9.74
N THR A 555 17.92 15.68 8.57
CA THR A 555 17.97 14.58 7.60
C THR A 555 19.41 14.19 7.31
N SER A 556 19.66 12.94 6.92
CA SER A 556 21.01 12.47 6.62
C SER A 556 21.06 11.40 5.53
N ASN A 557 22.26 11.10 5.01
CA ASN A 557 22.47 9.99 4.06
C ASN A 557 22.72 8.64 4.75
N LYS A 558 22.94 8.63 6.07
CA LYS A 558 23.24 7.46 6.91
C LYS A 558 22.60 7.64 8.29
N PRO A 559 22.25 6.57 9.02
CA PRO A 559 21.61 6.70 10.34
C PRO A 559 22.45 7.51 11.33
N VAL A 560 21.77 8.43 12.04
CA VAL A 560 22.35 9.30 13.09
C VAL A 560 21.52 9.20 14.37
N GLU A 561 22.08 9.62 15.49
CA GLU A 561 21.32 9.98 16.70
C GLU A 561 21.16 11.50 16.77
N VAL A 562 20.04 11.94 17.32
CA VAL A 562 19.76 13.36 17.61
C VAL A 562 19.33 13.45 19.06
N ILE A 563 20.10 14.14 19.90
CA ILE A 563 19.71 14.47 21.28
C ILE A 563 19.37 15.96 21.29
N SER A 564 18.23 16.36 21.83
CA SER A 564 17.85 17.78 21.89
C SER A 564 17.29 18.19 23.24
N GLY A 565 17.41 19.48 23.53
CA GLY A 565 17.31 19.95 24.89
C GLY A 565 17.51 21.46 25.04
N HIS A 566 17.90 21.88 26.24
CA HIS A 566 18.19 23.26 26.57
C HIS A 566 19.26 23.37 27.68
N ASP A 567 20.11 24.39 27.60
CA ASP A 567 21.23 24.62 28.53
C ASP A 567 20.78 24.87 29.98
N CYS A 568 19.90 25.87 30.19
CA CYS A 568 19.03 25.97 31.38
C CYS A 568 17.80 26.82 31.03
N THR A 569 16.57 26.41 31.38
CA THR A 569 15.36 27.21 31.08
C THR A 569 14.23 27.06 32.12
N PHE A 570 13.42 28.12 32.27
CA PHE A 570 12.19 28.09 33.08
C PHE A 570 11.04 27.42 32.31
N VAL A 571 10.26 26.58 32.97
CA VAL A 571 9.04 25.98 32.41
C VAL A 571 7.84 26.22 33.34
N PRO A 572 6.82 26.99 32.91
CA PRO A 572 6.86 27.97 31.82
C PRO A 572 7.84 29.11 32.14
N ALA A 573 8.08 30.02 31.18
CA ALA A 573 9.05 31.12 31.30
C ALA A 573 8.83 32.11 32.48
N THR A 574 7.76 31.96 33.26
CA THR A 574 7.40 32.78 34.43
C THR A 574 7.52 32.04 35.77
N VAL A 575 7.96 30.78 35.78
CA VAL A 575 8.02 29.91 36.96
C VAL A 575 9.47 29.46 37.16
N GLY A 576 10.06 29.83 38.29
CA GLY A 576 11.40 29.39 38.66
C GLY A 576 11.43 27.96 39.21
N TYR A 577 12.60 27.33 39.29
CA TYR A 577 13.89 27.80 38.77
C TYR A 577 14.18 27.15 37.40
N CYS A 578 15.37 27.36 36.86
CA CYS A 578 15.75 26.80 35.55
C CYS A 578 16.45 25.47 35.76
N ASP A 579 16.25 24.54 34.84
CA ASP A 579 17.01 23.29 34.79
C ASP A 579 17.52 23.06 33.35
N HIS A 580 18.56 22.23 33.24
CA HIS A 580 18.94 21.59 31.99
C HIS A 580 17.80 20.71 31.49
N LEU A 581 17.75 20.50 30.18
CA LEU A 581 16.81 19.57 29.54
C LEU A 581 17.60 18.75 28.52
N GLU A 582 17.43 17.44 28.47
CA GLU A 582 17.92 16.61 27.36
C GLU A 582 17.09 15.34 27.13
N GLU A 583 16.84 15.02 25.86
CA GLU A 583 16.28 13.73 25.47
C GLU A 583 16.74 13.29 24.08
N ALA A 584 16.91 11.98 23.88
CA ALA A 584 17.18 11.40 22.57
C ALA A 584 15.89 11.40 21.72
N MET A 585 15.94 12.06 20.58
CA MET A 585 14.79 12.20 19.70
C MET A 585 14.47 10.87 19.01
N PHE A 586 13.21 10.46 19.08
CA PHE A 586 12.74 9.29 18.35
C PHE A 586 12.73 9.56 16.84
N PRO A 587 13.15 8.58 16.00
CA PRO A 587 13.11 8.74 14.54
C PRO A 587 11.71 9.02 14.02
N LEU A 588 11.59 9.85 12.98
CA LEU A 588 10.29 10.26 12.43
C LEU A 588 9.40 9.06 12.04
N SER A 589 10.01 7.99 11.52
CA SER A 589 9.31 6.76 11.15
C SER A 589 8.59 6.09 12.33
N THR A 590 9.10 6.23 13.55
CA THR A 590 8.55 5.62 14.77
C THR A 590 7.48 6.45 15.47
N LEU A 591 7.24 7.69 15.00
CA LEU A 591 6.19 8.57 15.50
C LEU A 591 4.80 8.10 15.06
N SER A 592 3.79 8.43 15.87
CA SER A 592 2.41 7.99 15.67
C SER A 592 1.44 9.16 15.51
N LYS A 593 0.18 8.82 15.29
CA LYS A 593 -0.97 9.73 15.30
C LYS A 593 -1.69 9.76 16.66
N GLU A 594 -1.39 8.82 17.56
CA GLU A 594 -2.02 8.73 18.88
C GLU A 594 -0.96 8.66 20.00
N TYR A 595 -1.14 9.47 21.04
CA TYR A 595 -0.31 9.47 22.25
C TYR A 595 -1.19 9.58 23.49
N ILE A 596 -0.78 8.92 24.58
CA ILE A 596 -1.33 9.18 25.92
C ILE A 596 -0.26 9.92 26.71
N VAL A 597 -0.66 11.04 27.29
CA VAL A 597 0.19 11.99 28.01
C VAL A 597 -0.16 11.93 29.48
N SER A 598 0.84 11.95 30.36
CA SER A 598 0.63 11.88 31.81
C SER A 598 1.61 12.76 32.57
N ALA A 599 1.09 13.81 33.20
CA ALA A 599 1.89 14.68 34.07
C ALA A 599 2.51 13.87 35.25
N PRO A 600 3.72 14.22 35.72
CA PRO A 600 4.38 13.59 36.85
C PRO A 600 3.63 13.83 38.17
N SER A 601 4.00 13.15 39.26
CA SER A 601 3.46 13.36 40.60
C SER A 601 4.16 14.52 41.32
N LEU A 602 3.43 15.28 42.12
CA LEU A 602 4.04 16.18 43.10
C LEU A 602 4.86 15.34 44.11
N PRO A 603 6.03 15.82 44.55
CA PRO A 603 6.83 15.11 45.55
C PRO A 603 6.20 15.17 46.95
N THR A 604 5.36 16.17 47.25
CA THR A 604 4.77 16.40 48.59
C THR A 604 3.35 15.88 48.76
N GLN A 605 2.64 15.56 47.67
CA GLN A 605 1.25 15.09 47.70
C GLN A 605 1.01 14.08 46.57
N ALA A 606 0.11 13.11 46.76
CA ALA A 606 -0.32 12.17 45.71
C ALA A 606 -1.29 12.85 44.71
N GLN A 607 -0.80 13.90 44.04
CA GLN A 607 -1.52 14.75 43.09
C GLN A 607 -0.57 15.09 41.93
N PRO A 608 -1.05 15.32 40.69
CA PRO A 608 -0.15 15.61 39.58
C PRO A 608 0.57 16.95 39.74
N LYS A 609 1.90 16.99 39.49
CA LYS A 609 2.65 18.23 39.27
C LYS A 609 2.31 18.69 37.86
N ALA A 610 1.75 19.89 37.71
CA ALA A 610 1.36 20.39 36.41
C ALA A 610 2.59 20.42 35.47
N ALA A 611 2.39 20.01 34.23
CA ALA A 611 3.39 19.92 33.18
C ALA A 611 3.01 20.81 32.00
N PHE A 612 3.96 21.00 31.08
CA PHE A 612 3.70 21.50 29.74
C PHE A 612 3.91 20.39 28.73
N THR A 613 2.94 20.17 27.84
CA THR A 613 3.09 19.22 26.73
C THR A 613 3.23 20.00 25.43
N ARG A 614 4.33 19.79 24.69
CA ARG A 614 4.46 20.25 23.31
C ARG A 614 3.98 19.17 22.36
N VAL A 615 3.16 19.57 21.40
CA VAL A 615 2.78 18.75 20.24
C VAL A 615 3.40 19.42 19.02
N ILE A 616 4.26 18.70 18.31
CA ILE A 616 5.03 19.19 17.17
C ILE A 616 4.56 18.46 15.92
N ALA A 617 4.13 19.19 14.91
CA ALA A 617 3.59 18.62 13.68
C ALA A 617 4.71 18.17 12.73
N THR A 618 4.63 16.94 12.22
CA THR A 618 5.54 16.49 11.14
C THR A 618 5.21 17.15 9.80
N GLU A 619 3.96 17.61 9.65
CA GLU A 619 3.41 18.13 8.40
C GLU A 619 2.53 19.37 8.65
N ALA A 620 2.39 20.21 7.62
CA ALA A 620 1.50 21.37 7.67
C ALA A 620 0.01 20.95 7.77
N ALA A 621 -0.80 21.83 8.35
CA ALA A 621 -2.23 21.62 8.60
C ALA A 621 -2.54 20.28 9.30
N THR A 622 -1.82 19.96 10.37
CA THR A 622 -2.13 18.80 11.23
C THR A 622 -3.32 19.15 12.12
N ALA A 623 -4.37 18.33 12.11
CA ALA A 623 -5.55 18.46 12.97
C ALA A 623 -5.38 17.59 14.24
N LEU A 624 -5.93 18.07 15.36
CA LEU A 624 -5.78 17.49 16.69
C LEU A 624 -7.12 17.36 17.40
N THR A 625 -7.28 16.27 18.15
CA THR A 625 -8.41 15.98 19.04
C THR A 625 -7.91 15.42 20.36
N TYR A 626 -8.71 15.56 21.42
CA TYR A 626 -8.31 15.28 22.80
C TYR A 626 -9.38 14.45 23.52
N GLU A 627 -8.95 13.51 24.36
CA GLU A 627 -9.82 12.73 25.24
C GLU A 627 -9.24 12.69 26.67
N PRO A 628 -9.91 13.25 27.70
CA PRO A 628 -11.18 13.97 27.64
C PRO A 628 -11.13 15.24 26.75
N PRO A 629 -12.26 15.66 26.15
CA PRO A 629 -12.30 16.88 25.33
C PRO A 629 -11.94 18.12 26.16
N ASN A 630 -11.04 18.97 25.63
CA ASN A 630 -10.65 20.22 26.25
C ASN A 630 -10.73 21.37 25.25
N ALA A 631 -11.71 22.25 25.41
CA ALA A 631 -11.97 23.39 24.52
C ALA A 631 -10.89 24.49 24.58
N ALA A 632 -10.00 24.48 25.57
CA ALA A 632 -8.86 25.40 25.65
C ALA A 632 -7.65 24.94 24.84
N TYR A 633 -7.61 23.69 24.38
CA TYR A 633 -6.48 23.14 23.61
C TYR A 633 -6.67 23.39 22.11
N PRO A 634 -5.66 23.89 21.38
CA PRO A 634 -5.75 24.14 19.94
C PRO A 634 -6.09 22.88 19.13
N ALA A 635 -7.03 23.00 18.19
CA ALA A 635 -7.46 21.90 17.33
C ALA A 635 -6.59 21.69 16.08
N THR A 636 -5.61 22.56 15.80
CA THR A 636 -4.76 22.46 14.60
C THR A 636 -3.35 23.02 14.84
N ILE A 637 -2.39 22.55 14.04
CA ILE A 637 -1.05 23.11 13.88
C ILE A 637 -0.85 23.45 12.40
N ALA A 638 -0.61 24.73 12.08
CA ALA A 638 -0.64 25.22 10.70
C ALA A 638 0.57 24.79 9.86
N ALA A 639 1.78 24.77 10.43
CA ALA A 639 3.03 24.54 9.70
C ALA A 639 3.71 23.22 10.10
N ALA A 640 4.42 22.60 9.15
CA ALA A 640 5.37 21.51 9.45
C ALA A 640 6.50 22.06 10.33
N GLY A 641 6.89 21.32 11.37
CA GLY A 641 7.77 21.82 12.42
C GLY A 641 7.15 22.92 13.29
N GLY A 642 5.88 23.29 13.06
CA GLY A 642 5.12 24.09 14.00
C GLY A 642 4.78 23.27 15.24
N TYR A 643 4.55 23.95 16.36
CA TYR A 643 4.16 23.32 17.61
C TYR A 643 3.10 24.14 18.36
N ILE A 644 2.42 23.48 19.29
CA ILE A 644 1.57 24.10 20.31
C ILE A 644 2.03 23.65 21.70
N GLU A 645 1.75 24.47 22.72
CA GLU A 645 1.99 24.14 24.12
C GLU A 645 0.66 23.96 24.85
N LEU A 646 0.52 22.84 25.56
CA LEU A 646 -0.66 22.50 26.36
C LEU A 646 -0.27 22.53 27.83
N ASP A 647 -0.90 23.39 28.63
CA ASP A 647 -0.77 23.33 30.09
C ASP A 647 -1.63 22.17 30.60
N ASN A 648 -1.02 21.14 31.21
CA ASN A 648 -1.71 19.93 31.62
C ASN A 648 -1.31 19.45 33.02
N ALA A 649 -2.30 19.32 33.92
CA ALA A 649 -2.17 18.59 35.18
C ALA A 649 -2.76 17.17 35.08
N SER A 650 -3.87 17.01 34.35
CA SER A 650 -4.48 15.69 34.12
C SER A 650 -3.76 14.93 33.01
N ALA A 651 -3.94 13.60 33.02
CA ALA A 651 -3.59 12.75 31.87
C ALA A 651 -4.71 12.82 30.82
N PHE A 652 -4.32 12.70 29.54
CA PHE A 652 -5.23 12.78 28.40
C PHE A 652 -4.61 12.06 27.19
N ARG A 653 -5.45 11.66 26.24
CA ARG A 653 -5.03 11.21 24.91
C ARG A 653 -5.05 12.38 23.93
N ILE A 654 -4.06 12.40 23.05
CA ILE A 654 -4.00 13.22 21.83
C ILE A 654 -4.19 12.27 20.64
N THR A 655 -5.07 12.64 19.72
CA THR A 655 -5.24 11.95 18.43
C THR A 655 -5.16 12.97 17.30
N ALA A 656 -4.30 12.71 16.32
CA ALA A 656 -4.02 13.56 15.17
C ALA A 656 -4.40 12.88 13.84
N ASP A 657 -4.60 13.66 12.78
CA ASP A 657 -4.77 13.12 11.41
C ASP A 657 -3.44 12.71 10.77
N LYS A 658 -2.33 13.30 11.22
CA LYS A 658 -0.95 13.09 10.76
C LYS A 658 -0.04 12.72 11.93
N LYS A 659 1.20 12.33 11.64
CA LYS A 659 2.18 12.01 12.70
C LYS A 659 2.51 13.28 13.50
N VAL A 660 2.78 13.11 14.79
CA VAL A 660 3.22 14.19 15.68
C VAL A 660 4.33 13.69 16.60
N LEU A 661 5.26 14.57 16.96
CA LEU A 661 6.16 14.36 18.10
C LEU A 661 5.52 15.00 19.34
N VAL A 662 5.41 14.25 20.43
CA VAL A 662 4.82 14.72 21.69
C VAL A 662 5.87 14.69 22.79
N VAL A 663 6.10 15.83 23.41
CA VAL A 663 7.16 16.06 24.41
C VAL A 663 6.51 16.61 25.67
N GLN A 664 6.93 16.14 26.83
CA GLN A 664 6.46 16.66 28.11
C GLN A 664 7.62 17.36 28.83
N TYR A 665 7.31 18.49 29.47
CA TYR A 665 8.22 19.25 30.30
C TYR A 665 7.62 19.38 31.69
N MET A 666 8.39 18.98 32.70
CA MET A 666 8.05 19.27 34.09
C MET A 666 8.10 20.79 34.33
N LYS A 667 7.20 21.33 35.14
CA LYS A 667 7.29 22.74 35.55
C LYS A 667 8.33 22.96 36.65
N GLY A 668 8.87 24.17 36.70
CA GLY A 668 9.78 24.62 37.76
C GLY A 668 9.16 24.53 39.16
N GLN A 669 10.02 24.54 40.17
CA GLN A 669 9.65 24.32 41.57
C GLN A 669 8.55 25.28 42.09
N ASP A 670 8.53 26.51 41.60
CA ASP A 670 7.54 27.55 41.97
C ASP A 670 6.10 27.21 41.50
N ALA A 671 5.92 26.23 40.59
CA ALA A 671 4.59 25.70 40.24
C ALA A 671 3.99 24.79 41.33
N GLY A 672 4.69 24.62 42.45
CA GLY A 672 4.26 23.84 43.60
C GLY A 672 4.97 22.50 43.72
N GLY A 673 5.01 22.00 44.95
CA GLY A 673 5.70 20.75 45.31
C GLY A 673 6.92 20.96 46.21
N ASN A 674 7.49 22.18 46.23
CA ASN A 674 8.68 22.58 47.00
C ASN A 674 9.99 21.85 46.63
N SER A 675 9.99 20.98 45.61
CA SER A 675 11.15 20.24 45.12
C SER A 675 10.97 19.95 43.60
N GLY A 676 12.08 19.82 42.88
CA GLY A 676 12.15 19.64 41.43
C GLY A 676 11.98 20.89 40.58
N ASP A 677 12.91 21.07 39.65
CA ASP A 677 12.84 22.05 38.55
C ASP A 677 12.47 21.35 37.22
N PRO A 678 12.51 22.02 36.04
CA PRO A 678 12.12 21.39 34.79
C PRO A 678 12.92 20.13 34.45
N ALA A 679 12.32 19.27 33.64
CA ALA A 679 12.93 18.06 33.06
C ALA A 679 12.09 17.67 31.84
N MET A 680 12.67 17.00 30.86
CA MET A 680 12.09 16.75 29.54
C MET A 680 12.01 15.25 29.25
N ALA A 681 10.83 14.75 28.85
CA ALA A 681 10.69 13.38 28.36
C ALA A 681 9.75 13.30 27.15
N LEU A 682 10.10 12.46 26.17
CA LEU A 682 9.19 12.15 25.07
C LEU A 682 8.01 11.30 25.55
N ALA A 683 6.81 11.59 25.05
CA ALA A 683 5.68 10.69 25.23
C ALA A 683 5.83 9.48 24.31
N VAL A 684 5.66 8.27 24.87
CA VAL A 684 5.64 7.03 24.08
C VAL A 684 4.21 6.77 23.61
N THR A 685 4.02 6.46 22.33
CA THR A 685 2.72 6.05 21.77
C THR A 685 2.34 4.64 22.25
N THR A 686 1.03 4.41 22.43
CA THR A 686 0.43 3.14 22.89
C THR A 686 0.87 1.94 22.05
N GLN A 687 1.12 2.14 20.76
CA GLN A 687 1.57 1.10 19.83
C GLN A 687 2.99 0.58 20.17
N GLN A 688 3.84 1.44 20.73
CA GLN A 688 5.24 1.15 21.09
C GLN A 688 5.42 0.63 22.53
N PHE A 689 4.33 0.55 23.32
CA PHE A 689 4.32 0.02 24.69
C PHE A 689 4.83 -1.44 24.77
N ARG A 690 5.29 -1.84 25.97
CA ARG A 690 5.95 -3.14 26.21
C ARG A 690 5.38 -3.87 27.43
N LYS A 691 5.83 -5.11 27.62
CA LYS A 691 5.43 -5.98 28.74
C LYS A 691 6.46 -6.13 29.84
N ASP A 692 7.69 -5.70 29.60
CA ASP A 692 8.84 -5.91 30.49
C ASP A 692 9.78 -4.70 30.37
N TYR A 693 10.23 -4.19 31.52
CA TYR A 693 11.06 -3.02 31.69
C TYR A 693 12.01 -3.25 32.88
N LEU A 694 13.32 -3.05 32.68
CA LEU A 694 14.33 -2.97 33.76
C LEU A 694 15.03 -1.62 33.65
N PHE A 695 14.81 -0.75 34.62
CA PHE A 695 15.20 0.67 34.59
C PHE A 695 15.87 1.10 35.91
N HIS A 696 16.45 2.30 35.91
CA HIS A 696 17.27 2.80 37.01
C HIS A 696 16.81 4.16 37.53
N ALA A 697 16.49 4.23 38.81
CA ALA A 697 16.22 5.46 39.54
C ALA A 697 17.40 5.76 40.48
N PRO A 698 18.16 6.86 40.28
CA PRO A 698 19.35 7.12 41.07
C PRO A 698 19.04 7.31 42.56
N THR A 699 19.85 6.68 43.40
CA THR A 699 19.53 6.45 44.83
C THR A 699 19.71 7.68 45.72
N ASN A 700 20.33 8.74 45.21
CA ASN A 700 20.65 9.97 45.94
C ASN A 700 19.65 11.12 45.71
N TYR A 701 18.54 10.90 45.00
CA TYR A 701 17.43 11.84 44.93
C TYR A 701 16.49 11.70 46.13
N GLU A 702 15.78 12.78 46.48
CA GLU A 702 14.89 12.83 47.64
C GLU A 702 13.70 11.88 47.45
N LYS A 703 13.16 11.83 46.22
CA LYS A 703 12.07 10.93 45.82
C LYS A 703 12.19 10.58 44.35
N ASN A 704 11.98 9.30 44.05
CA ASN A 704 11.91 8.78 42.69
C ASN A 704 10.52 8.19 42.42
N TYR A 705 10.07 8.25 41.18
CA TYR A 705 8.74 7.83 40.76
C TYR A 705 8.77 7.12 39.40
N VAL A 706 7.78 6.25 39.19
CA VAL A 706 7.40 5.76 37.87
C VAL A 706 5.92 6.10 37.60
N ASN A 707 5.66 6.74 36.47
CA ASN A 707 4.32 6.80 35.89
C ASN A 707 4.11 5.54 35.04
N VAL A 708 2.98 4.86 35.23
CA VAL A 708 2.59 3.69 34.44
C VAL A 708 1.26 3.99 33.75
N ILE A 709 1.26 3.97 32.42
CA ILE A 709 0.07 4.10 31.57
C ILE A 709 -0.27 2.70 31.08
N SER A 710 -1.43 2.17 31.49
CA SER A 710 -1.81 0.78 31.24
C SER A 710 -3.29 0.64 30.84
N PRO A 711 -3.66 -0.34 29.99
CA PRO A 711 -5.05 -0.67 29.73
C PRO A 711 -5.82 -1.04 31.02
N ALA A 712 -7.12 -0.74 31.05
CA ALA A 712 -7.97 -1.11 32.16
C ALA A 712 -8.02 -2.64 32.35
N GLY A 713 -7.76 -3.10 33.57
CA GLY A 713 -7.76 -4.53 33.93
C GLY A 713 -6.44 -5.27 33.66
N ALA A 714 -5.40 -4.62 33.15
CA ALA A 714 -4.07 -5.20 33.03
C ALA A 714 -3.45 -5.49 34.41
N ASN A 715 -2.83 -6.66 34.57
CA ASN A 715 -2.08 -7.03 35.77
C ASN A 715 -0.64 -6.53 35.67
N VAL A 716 -0.36 -5.38 36.29
CA VAL A 716 0.98 -4.76 36.34
C VAL A 716 1.66 -5.07 37.66
N LEU A 717 2.89 -5.57 37.60
CA LEU A 717 3.77 -5.80 38.75
C LEU A 717 5.01 -4.91 38.65
N LEU A 718 5.34 -4.19 39.73
CA LEU A 718 6.58 -3.44 39.92
C LEU A 718 7.34 -4.09 41.09
N ASP A 719 8.58 -4.52 40.86
CA ASP A 719 9.40 -5.24 41.84
C ASP A 719 8.68 -6.45 42.48
N ASN A 720 7.87 -7.14 41.66
CA ASN A 720 6.97 -8.25 42.02
C ASN A 720 5.78 -7.86 42.93
N VAL A 721 5.52 -6.56 43.13
CA VAL A 721 4.35 -6.03 43.86
C VAL A 721 3.32 -5.51 42.85
N ALA A 722 2.04 -5.86 43.04
CA ALA A 722 0.97 -5.40 42.18
C ALA A 722 0.79 -3.86 42.25
N VAL A 723 0.79 -3.21 41.09
CA VAL A 723 0.55 -1.76 40.97
C VAL A 723 -0.95 -1.49 41.05
N GLY A 724 -1.36 -0.71 42.05
CA GLY A 724 -2.73 -0.23 42.22
C GLY A 724 -2.88 1.26 41.90
N GLY A 725 -4.07 1.81 42.17
CA GLY A 725 -4.31 3.26 42.12
C GLY A 725 -4.37 3.88 40.72
N PHE A 726 -4.65 3.09 39.68
CA PHE A 726 -4.84 3.60 38.32
C PHE A 726 -6.04 4.57 38.26
N VAL A 727 -5.79 5.80 37.83
CA VAL A 727 -6.82 6.81 37.52
C VAL A 727 -7.16 6.72 36.04
N ALA A 728 -8.43 6.48 35.72
CA ALA A 728 -8.91 6.35 34.34
C ALA A 728 -8.73 7.66 33.54
N ILE A 729 -8.36 7.53 32.27
CA ILE A 729 -8.11 8.64 31.36
C ILE A 729 -9.32 8.77 30.43
N GLY A 730 -10.34 9.53 30.86
CA GLY A 730 -11.58 9.70 30.10
C GLY A 730 -12.22 8.37 29.71
N THR A 731 -12.65 8.25 28.46
CA THR A 731 -13.17 7.01 27.86
C THR A 731 -12.12 6.23 27.05
N THR A 732 -10.82 6.51 27.21
CA THR A 732 -9.75 5.88 26.39
C THR A 732 -9.59 4.38 26.59
N GLY A 733 -10.10 3.83 27.70
CA GLY A 733 -9.80 2.46 28.13
C GLY A 733 -8.44 2.29 28.82
N TYR A 734 -7.68 3.38 29.01
CA TYR A 734 -6.41 3.38 29.76
C TYR A 734 -6.56 4.09 31.11
N GLY A 735 -5.68 3.73 32.05
CA GLY A 735 -5.48 4.44 33.30
C GLY A 735 -4.00 4.80 33.52
N VAL A 736 -3.75 5.77 34.39
CA VAL A 736 -2.40 6.10 34.88
C VAL A 736 -2.26 5.83 36.37
N ALA A 737 -1.25 5.05 36.75
CA ALA A 737 -0.75 4.95 38.12
C ALA A 737 0.53 5.79 38.27
N ARG A 738 0.73 6.40 39.44
CA ARG A 738 1.94 7.13 39.80
C ARG A 738 2.52 6.52 41.06
N VAL A 739 3.62 5.79 40.92
CA VAL A 739 4.15 4.94 41.99
C VAL A 739 5.44 5.55 42.52
N LEU A 740 5.51 5.79 43.84
CA LEU A 740 6.75 6.16 44.52
C LEU A 740 7.67 4.95 44.51
N LEU A 741 8.89 5.12 43.98
CA LEU A 741 9.93 4.11 43.97
C LEU A 741 10.65 4.09 45.33
N GLY A 742 11.02 2.90 45.78
CA GLY A 742 11.93 2.77 46.92
C GLY A 742 13.36 3.09 46.49
N ASN A 743 14.09 3.91 47.26
CA ASN A 743 15.51 4.14 47.04
C ASN A 743 16.33 2.89 47.47
N ASN A 744 16.23 1.83 46.67
CA ASN A 744 16.96 0.58 46.81
C ASN A 744 18.48 0.83 46.73
N VAL A 745 19.31 -0.02 47.33
CA VAL A 745 20.78 0.15 47.40
C VAL A 745 21.43 0.35 46.02
N ASN A 746 20.85 -0.20 44.95
CA ASN A 746 21.33 -0.09 43.58
C ASN A 746 20.42 0.74 42.65
N GLY A 747 19.30 1.29 43.14
CA GLY A 747 18.36 2.09 42.33
C GLY A 747 17.60 1.34 41.23
N ASN A 748 17.66 0.00 41.21
CA ASN A 748 17.14 -0.79 40.10
C ASN A 748 15.70 -1.24 40.35
N HIS A 749 14.88 -1.17 39.31
CA HIS A 749 13.46 -1.52 39.35
C HIS A 749 13.05 -2.32 38.12
N ARG A 750 12.18 -3.32 38.30
CA ARG A 750 11.65 -4.17 37.22
C ARG A 750 10.13 -4.08 37.17
N LEU A 751 9.58 -3.67 36.04
CA LEU A 751 8.14 -3.67 35.79
C LEU A 751 7.77 -4.74 34.76
N THR A 752 6.78 -5.56 35.08
CA THR A 752 6.18 -6.55 34.18
C THR A 752 4.68 -6.39 34.11
N THR A 753 4.07 -6.79 32.99
CA THR A 753 2.62 -6.70 32.80
C THR A 753 2.13 -7.71 31.76
N ASP A 754 0.93 -8.23 31.97
CA ASP A 754 0.27 -9.17 31.05
C ASP A 754 -0.18 -8.52 29.74
N GLN A 755 -0.51 -7.22 29.77
CA GLN A 755 -0.82 -6.37 28.61
C GLN A 755 0.24 -5.29 28.42
N LYS A 756 0.38 -4.76 27.20
CA LYS A 756 1.37 -3.70 26.92
C LYS A 756 1.06 -2.42 27.70
N ALA A 757 2.02 -1.93 28.49
CA ALA A 757 1.97 -0.66 29.20
C ALA A 757 3.14 0.24 28.80
N GLY A 758 3.03 1.55 29.03
CA GLY A 758 4.10 2.52 28.85
C GLY A 758 4.51 3.11 30.20
N ILE A 759 5.81 3.43 30.35
CA ILE A 759 6.32 4.03 31.60
C ILE A 759 7.21 5.24 31.33
N THR A 760 7.20 6.19 32.27
CA THR A 760 8.24 7.23 32.39
C THR A 760 8.73 7.29 33.83
N VAL A 761 10.03 7.54 34.00
CA VAL A 761 10.76 7.46 35.28
C VAL A 761 11.34 8.83 35.57
N TYR A 762 11.12 9.35 36.77
CA TYR A 762 11.55 10.70 37.15
C TYR A 762 11.89 10.78 38.64
N GLY A 763 12.74 11.74 38.98
CA GLY A 763 13.15 11.99 40.36
C GLY A 763 13.18 13.47 40.71
N TYR A 764 13.23 13.72 42.01
CA TYR A 764 13.13 15.04 42.64
C TYR A 764 14.29 15.30 43.59
N GLY A 765 14.95 16.44 43.42
CA GLY A 765 15.83 17.08 44.39
C GLY A 765 15.47 18.56 44.54
N GLN A 766 15.97 19.19 45.61
CA GLN A 766 15.83 20.63 45.80
C GLN A 766 16.51 21.37 44.64
N TYR A 767 15.71 22.12 43.87
CA TYR A 767 16.10 22.80 42.65
C TYR A 767 16.74 21.91 41.56
N THR A 768 16.29 20.65 41.41
CA THR A 768 16.64 19.83 40.24
C THR A 768 15.72 18.62 40.05
N SER A 769 15.53 18.17 38.81
CA SER A 769 14.79 16.94 38.47
C SER A 769 15.58 16.04 37.51
N TYR A 770 15.05 14.87 37.17
CA TYR A 770 15.37 14.18 35.92
C TYR A 770 14.10 13.52 35.39
N TRP A 771 13.96 13.30 34.08
CA TRP A 771 12.82 12.56 33.53
C TRP A 771 13.16 11.83 32.24
N TYR A 772 12.85 10.52 32.13
CA TYR A 772 13.04 9.78 30.88
C TYR A 772 11.93 8.72 30.62
N PRO A 773 11.67 8.30 29.37
CA PRO A 773 10.85 7.16 28.99
C PRO A 773 11.53 5.83 29.31
N GLY A 774 10.86 4.91 30.00
CA GLY A 774 11.52 3.66 30.41
C GLY A 774 11.88 2.70 29.26
N GLY A 775 11.31 2.88 28.06
CA GLY A 775 11.59 2.04 26.89
C GLY A 775 10.44 1.92 25.89
N LEU A 776 10.76 1.57 24.64
CA LEU A 776 9.79 1.45 23.54
C LEU A 776 10.31 0.56 22.39
N ASN A 777 9.42 0.05 21.54
CA ASN A 777 9.79 -0.92 20.49
C ASN A 777 10.51 -0.30 19.26
N LEU A 778 10.38 1.01 19.00
CA LEU A 778 10.98 1.69 17.84
C LEU A 778 10.65 1.03 16.48
N ALA A 779 9.46 0.41 16.39
CA ALA A 779 8.92 -0.04 15.10
C ALA A 779 8.55 1.16 14.23
N ASP A 780 8.63 1.03 12.91
CA ASP A 780 8.09 2.05 12.00
C ASP A 780 6.54 1.94 11.98
N LEU A 781 5.84 3.08 12.03
CA LEU A 781 4.38 3.19 12.20
C LEU A 781 3.65 3.88 11.03
#